data_AF-A0A963VZX4-F1
#
_entry.id   AF-A0A963VZX4-F1
#
_cell.length_a   1.000
_cell.length_b   1.000
_cell.length_c   1.000
_cell.angle_alpha   90.00
_cell.angle_beta   90.00
_cell.angle_gamma   90.00
#
_symmetry.space_group_name_H-M   'P 1'
#
loop_
_entity.id
_entity.type
_entity.pdbx_description
1 polymer ?
#
loop_
_entity_poly.entity_id
_entity_poly.type
_entity_poly.pdbx_seq_one_letter_code
_entity_poly.pdbx_strand_id
1 'polypeptide(L)'
;MLDIAAGREFATRRAALRARGKAIDVRGIADARKPRSLLLLLDPVSPSHETDEERVRGLHAIAKALIDRGTQAVEPAPTHALFVNGDGIVLAMAGYTAPIGDARGRRIEDLVEERAIEPIYTQLLLTRSSSSHAPHERPAAAVPITCLRVASDIWLVLLHDPPAKPASPPAPPIDSAAHGPPDPALLLDVLGAGILLLDDSGTIRFFSKAASAIWRRAAGLEEGPHLDELVLREGEGESSAWLAVRQSTTERPMALDALARRHDGVLHPIRMIVRRVEEGRFRFALTVVELSERGQTQAAIRNLAYRDMLTGLPNRLLFADRLRDAVDRARRLRSIVAVMSIDLDRFKLINDSLGLQHGDDLIRLVAERLLARLPRDSTLARAGGDEFGAMSVNVTNAEQAGDTAAELIECLTPTMTVGGHDLTITASIGIALFPHDGDDAQTLIQNADLALTRAKDEGRGHYKFFTEDMNAAAFERLMLETRLRKALRQNELVVHYQPLIDTEKMRPIGVEALMRWNHPDHGMIPPGDFIPLAEETGLILPMGEWALHEACRQVRRWHALGHDGLRLSVNLSAHQFEHQEIVAQIEAALETTGFPPHLLELELTESVVMREGRDVMDRLARLRALGASLAIDDFGTGYSSLAYLNRFPIRSLKIDRSFIRDIERDENSATIAQAVIALGNALDLTVVAEGVETPEQLGRLRAFGCHEVQGFLFSHPLSPQDMQTYLSRSP
;
A
#
# COMPACT_ATOMS: atom_id res chain seq x y z
N MET A 1 -9.96 -19.08 38.02
CA MET A 1 -11.38 -18.79 38.31
C MET A 1 -11.90 -17.93 37.17
N LEU A 2 -12.43 -18.43 36.04
CA LEU A 2 -12.90 -19.77 35.68
C LEU A 2 -13.92 -20.37 36.65
N ASP A 3 -15.19 -20.17 36.31
CA ASP A 3 -16.39 -20.74 36.92
C ASP A 3 -17.38 -20.97 35.73
N ILE A 4 -17.45 -22.15 35.12
CA ILE A 4 -18.08 -23.40 35.59
C ILE A 4 -19.62 -23.27 35.83
N ALA A 5 -20.29 -22.38 35.08
CA ALA A 5 -21.76 -22.27 35.09
C ALA A 5 -22.48 -22.83 33.83
N ALA A 6 -21.97 -22.61 32.61
CA ALA A 6 -22.76 -22.78 31.38
C ALA A 6 -23.07 -24.24 30.97
N GLY A 7 -22.17 -25.19 31.26
CA GLY A 7 -22.21 -26.54 30.67
C GLY A 7 -23.39 -27.43 31.04
N ARG A 8 -24.12 -27.13 32.13
CA ARG A 8 -25.26 -27.96 32.59
C ARG A 8 -26.64 -27.49 32.12
N GLU A 9 -26.77 -26.27 31.59
CA GLU A 9 -28.07 -25.74 31.15
C GLU A 9 -28.50 -26.29 29.77
N PHE A 10 -27.51 -26.65 28.94
CA PHE A 10 -27.68 -27.09 27.55
C PHE A 10 -28.48 -28.40 27.41
N ALA A 11 -28.19 -29.39 28.27
CA ALA A 11 -28.88 -30.69 28.27
C ALA A 11 -30.37 -30.57 28.64
N THR A 12 -30.69 -29.74 29.64
CA THR A 12 -32.07 -29.54 30.11
C THR A 12 -32.92 -28.81 29.07
N ARG A 13 -32.38 -27.80 28.37
CA ARG A 13 -33.10 -27.11 27.28
C ARG A 13 -33.35 -28.02 26.06
N ARG A 14 -32.45 -28.96 25.75
CA ARG A 14 -32.60 -29.94 24.65
C ARG A 14 -33.86 -30.81 24.80
N ALA A 15 -34.26 -31.15 26.03
CA ALA A 15 -35.49 -31.89 26.30
C ALA A 15 -36.76 -31.05 26.04
N ALA A 16 -36.74 -29.76 26.40
CA ALA A 16 -37.89 -28.85 26.21
C ALA A 16 -38.17 -28.55 24.72
N LEU A 17 -37.14 -28.54 23.87
CA LEU A 17 -37.27 -28.28 22.43
C LEU A 17 -37.90 -29.45 21.67
N ARG A 18 -37.56 -30.70 22.02
CA ARG A 18 -38.20 -31.91 21.44
C ARG A 18 -39.73 -31.95 21.65
N ALA A 19 -40.25 -31.25 22.65
CA ALA A 19 -41.67 -31.25 23.00
C ALA A 19 -42.56 -30.25 22.22
N ARG A 20 -42.01 -29.46 21.27
CA ARG A 20 -42.73 -28.33 20.65
C ARG A 20 -42.63 -28.23 19.12
N GLY A 21 -42.62 -29.35 18.40
CA GLY A 21 -42.65 -29.36 16.93
C GLY A 21 -43.95 -28.78 16.33
N LYS A 22 -43.87 -27.60 15.70
CA LYS A 22 -44.80 -27.10 14.66
C LYS A 22 -44.03 -26.23 13.67
N ALA A 23 -44.28 -26.42 12.37
CA ALA A 23 -43.67 -25.65 11.28
C ALA A 23 -44.33 -24.27 11.09
N ILE A 24 -43.68 -23.40 10.30
CA ILE A 24 -44.09 -22.00 10.06
C ILE A 24 -44.16 -21.75 8.55
N ASP A 25 -45.25 -21.13 8.08
CA ASP A 25 -45.43 -20.73 6.67
C ASP A 25 -44.64 -19.44 6.35
N VAL A 26 -44.08 -19.35 5.15
CA VAL A 26 -43.01 -18.38 4.77
C VAL A 26 -43.47 -17.40 3.67
N ARG A 27 -44.75 -17.43 3.29
CA ARG A 27 -45.33 -16.63 2.17
C ARG A 27 -45.41 -15.10 2.39
N GLY A 28 -44.82 -14.59 3.47
CA GLY A 28 -44.86 -13.17 3.85
C GLY A 28 -43.57 -12.37 3.69
N ILE A 29 -42.47 -12.97 3.21
CA ILE A 29 -41.18 -12.26 3.07
C ILE A 29 -41.09 -11.60 1.69
N ALA A 30 -41.78 -10.47 1.54
CA ALA A 30 -41.76 -9.63 0.35
C ALA A 30 -41.65 -8.13 0.69
N ASP A 31 -40.84 -7.76 1.69
CA ASP A 31 -40.21 -6.43 1.79
C ASP A 31 -39.14 -6.40 2.92
N ALA A 32 -37.98 -7.02 2.67
CA ALA A 32 -36.83 -6.98 3.57
C ALA A 32 -35.54 -6.73 2.78
N ARG A 33 -34.91 -5.56 2.98
CA ARG A 33 -33.78 -5.09 2.15
C ARG A 33 -32.43 -5.65 2.61
N LYS A 34 -31.89 -6.60 1.83
CA LYS A 34 -30.46 -6.90 1.55
C LYS A 34 -29.48 -7.05 2.75
N PRO A 35 -29.06 -8.28 3.12
CA PRO A 35 -27.87 -8.54 3.96
C PRO A 35 -26.56 -8.57 3.14
N ARG A 36 -25.40 -8.71 3.80
CA ARG A 36 -24.06 -8.75 3.15
C ARG A 36 -23.26 -10.07 3.30
N SER A 37 -23.53 -10.91 4.29
CA SER A 37 -22.75 -12.14 4.57
C SER A 37 -23.63 -13.35 4.92
N LEU A 38 -23.12 -14.58 4.74
CA LEU A 38 -23.85 -15.84 4.92
C LEU A 38 -23.01 -16.91 5.63
N LEU A 39 -23.62 -17.70 6.53
CA LEU A 39 -22.98 -18.84 7.19
C LEU A 39 -23.82 -20.12 7.04
N LEU A 40 -23.20 -21.22 6.61
CA LEU A 40 -23.83 -22.51 6.31
C LEU A 40 -23.32 -23.59 7.27
N LEU A 41 -24.25 -24.23 7.99
CA LEU A 41 -23.95 -25.27 8.98
C LEU A 41 -24.68 -26.55 8.63
N LEU A 42 -23.94 -27.66 8.56
CA LEU A 42 -24.46 -28.98 8.19
C LEU A 42 -24.49 -29.89 9.43
N ASP A 43 -25.69 -30.26 9.86
CA ASP A 43 -25.94 -31.10 11.04
C ASP A 43 -25.46 -32.56 10.79
N PRO A 44 -24.95 -33.30 11.79
CA PRO A 44 -24.04 -34.41 11.53
C PRO A 44 -24.69 -35.78 11.23
N VAL A 45 -24.20 -36.38 10.13
CA VAL A 45 -23.82 -37.81 9.98
C VAL A 45 -24.91 -38.90 9.89
N SER A 46 -24.85 -39.64 8.78
CA SER A 46 -24.78 -41.12 8.78
C SER A 46 -23.92 -41.63 7.62
N PRO A 47 -23.28 -42.81 7.72
CA PRO A 47 -22.19 -43.20 6.81
C PRO A 47 -22.66 -44.03 5.61
N SER A 48 -22.41 -43.55 4.39
CA SER A 48 -22.58 -44.35 3.16
C SER A 48 -21.69 -43.86 2.01
N HIS A 49 -20.58 -44.56 1.79
CA HIS A 49 -19.75 -44.65 0.57
C HIS A 49 -19.92 -43.61 -0.56
N GLU A 50 -19.47 -42.38 -0.30
CA GLU A 50 -19.00 -41.44 -1.32
C GLU A 50 -17.66 -40.88 -0.85
N THR A 51 -16.73 -40.59 -1.76
CA THR A 51 -15.42 -40.05 -1.37
C THR A 51 -15.54 -38.56 -1.03
N ASP A 52 -14.77 -38.09 -0.03
CA ASP A 52 -14.85 -36.69 0.42
C ASP A 52 -14.48 -35.68 -0.69
N GLU A 53 -13.69 -36.09 -1.68
CA GLU A 53 -13.39 -35.24 -2.85
C GLU A 53 -14.59 -35.00 -3.76
N GLU A 54 -15.43 -36.00 -4.01
CA GLU A 54 -16.60 -35.86 -4.87
C GLU A 54 -17.67 -35.00 -4.19
N ARG A 55 -17.85 -35.18 -2.87
CA ARG A 55 -18.71 -34.33 -2.04
C ARG A 55 -18.22 -32.89 -1.99
N VAL A 56 -16.91 -32.65 -1.83
CA VAL A 56 -16.34 -31.30 -1.84
C VAL A 56 -16.41 -30.67 -3.23
N ARG A 57 -16.20 -31.43 -4.32
CA ARG A 57 -16.43 -30.95 -5.70
C ARG A 57 -17.90 -30.57 -5.93
N GLY A 58 -18.86 -31.38 -5.45
CA GLY A 58 -20.29 -31.08 -5.50
C GLY A 58 -20.66 -29.81 -4.73
N LEU A 59 -20.20 -29.68 -3.48
CA LEU A 59 -20.43 -28.48 -2.66
C LEU A 59 -19.80 -27.22 -3.27
N HIS A 60 -18.59 -27.33 -3.81
CA HIS A 60 -17.91 -26.21 -4.48
C HIS A 60 -18.63 -25.81 -5.78
N ALA A 61 -19.13 -26.78 -6.56
CA ALA A 61 -19.94 -26.51 -7.75
C ALA A 61 -21.28 -25.83 -7.41
N ILE A 62 -21.93 -26.22 -6.31
CA ILE A 62 -23.17 -25.57 -5.82
C ILE A 62 -22.88 -24.15 -5.33
N ALA A 63 -21.82 -23.95 -4.55
CA ALA A 63 -21.40 -22.62 -4.08
C ALA A 63 -21.09 -21.69 -5.27
N LYS A 64 -20.29 -22.17 -6.24
CA LYS A 64 -20.00 -21.42 -7.47
C LYS A 64 -21.27 -21.15 -8.29
N ALA A 65 -22.15 -22.12 -8.48
CA ALA A 65 -23.41 -21.90 -9.21
C ALA A 65 -24.37 -20.90 -8.55
N LEU A 66 -24.31 -20.73 -7.22
CA LEU A 66 -25.06 -19.71 -6.48
C LEU A 66 -24.45 -18.31 -6.62
N ILE A 67 -23.11 -18.23 -6.69
CA ILE A 67 -22.38 -16.97 -6.95
C ILE A 67 -22.56 -16.55 -8.41
N ASP A 68 -22.27 -17.43 -9.37
CA ASP A 68 -22.33 -17.17 -10.82
C ASP A 68 -23.75 -16.77 -11.26
N ARG A 69 -24.81 -17.40 -10.72
CA ARG A 69 -26.21 -17.03 -11.02
C ARG A 69 -26.63 -15.67 -10.45
N GLY A 70 -25.86 -15.08 -9.54
CA GLY A 70 -26.04 -13.70 -9.10
C GLY A 70 -25.78 -12.66 -10.19
N THR A 71 -25.13 -13.03 -11.31
CA THR A 71 -24.73 -12.09 -12.38
C THR A 71 -25.86 -11.69 -13.35
N GLN A 72 -27.01 -12.36 -13.33
CA GLN A 72 -28.14 -12.05 -14.24
C GLN A 72 -29.42 -11.52 -13.56
N ALA A 73 -29.38 -11.24 -12.24
CA ALA A 73 -30.47 -10.56 -11.54
C ALA A 73 -29.93 -9.65 -10.43
N VAL A 74 -30.63 -8.54 -10.17
CA VAL A 74 -30.22 -7.43 -9.29
C VAL A 74 -29.76 -7.91 -7.90
N GLU A 75 -28.62 -7.38 -7.46
CA GLU A 75 -27.90 -7.61 -6.19
C GLU A 75 -28.74 -7.86 -4.90
N PRO A 76 -28.18 -8.51 -3.86
CA PRO A 76 -26.80 -9.00 -3.75
C PRO A 76 -26.71 -10.52 -3.55
N ALA A 77 -25.70 -11.14 -4.16
CA ALA A 77 -25.25 -12.49 -3.82
C ALA A 77 -24.31 -12.45 -2.58
N PRO A 78 -24.23 -13.53 -1.78
CA PRO A 78 -23.29 -13.62 -0.67
C PRO A 78 -21.84 -13.73 -1.20
N THR A 79 -20.92 -12.97 -0.61
CA THR A 79 -19.52 -12.91 -1.07
C THR A 79 -18.60 -13.96 -0.44
N HIS A 80 -18.98 -14.52 0.72
CA HIS A 80 -18.19 -15.47 1.50
C HIS A 80 -19.06 -16.64 1.98
N ALA A 81 -18.48 -17.83 2.10
CA ALA A 81 -19.14 -19.01 2.66
C ALA A 81 -18.15 -19.92 3.39
N LEU A 82 -18.56 -20.43 4.55
CA LEU A 82 -17.83 -21.43 5.35
C LEU A 82 -18.68 -22.69 5.47
N PHE A 83 -18.07 -23.87 5.41
CA PHE A 83 -18.74 -25.16 5.63
C PHE A 83 -18.06 -25.91 6.77
N VAL A 84 -18.81 -26.23 7.82
CA VAL A 84 -18.36 -26.95 9.02
C VAL A 84 -19.25 -28.16 9.31
N ASN A 85 -18.65 -29.22 9.86
CA ASN A 85 -19.37 -30.38 10.37
C ASN A 85 -19.94 -30.15 11.79
N GLY A 86 -20.71 -31.10 12.31
CA GLY A 86 -21.31 -31.02 13.64
C GLY A 86 -20.34 -31.05 14.83
N ASP A 87 -19.05 -31.33 14.61
CA ASP A 87 -17.98 -31.27 15.62
C ASP A 87 -17.19 -29.93 15.59
N GLY A 88 -17.56 -29.04 14.67
CA GLY A 88 -16.95 -27.73 14.45
C GLY A 88 -15.73 -27.74 13.51
N ILE A 89 -15.49 -28.82 12.77
CA ILE A 89 -14.34 -28.97 11.86
C ILE A 89 -14.69 -28.39 10.48
N VAL A 90 -13.82 -27.54 9.93
CA VAL A 90 -14.01 -26.89 8.62
C VAL A 90 -13.77 -27.88 7.48
N LEU A 91 -14.80 -28.12 6.66
CA LEU A 91 -14.76 -29.05 5.52
C LEU A 91 -14.36 -28.38 4.20
N ALA A 92 -14.83 -27.14 4.00
CA ALA A 92 -14.60 -26.32 2.81
C ALA A 92 -14.88 -24.84 3.09
N MET A 93 -14.38 -23.95 2.23
CA MET A 93 -14.62 -22.50 2.28
C MET A 93 -14.69 -21.92 0.85
N ALA A 94 -15.29 -20.74 0.70
CA ALA A 94 -15.29 -19.95 -0.54
C ALA A 94 -15.33 -18.44 -0.24
N GLY A 95 -14.75 -17.63 -1.14
CA GLY A 95 -14.81 -16.16 -1.10
C GLY A 95 -13.74 -15.46 -0.25
N TYR A 96 -13.12 -16.15 0.71
CA TYR A 96 -12.05 -15.58 1.55
C TYR A 96 -10.72 -15.44 0.78
N THR A 97 -10.05 -14.31 0.94
CA THR A 97 -8.63 -14.13 0.59
C THR A 97 -7.71 -14.66 1.70
N ALA A 98 -6.47 -15.05 1.35
CA ALA A 98 -5.51 -15.64 2.29
C ALA A 98 -5.08 -14.61 3.38
N PRO A 99 -4.75 -15.03 4.62
CA PRO A 99 -3.94 -16.20 4.96
C PRO A 99 -4.68 -17.51 5.26
N ILE A 100 -6.02 -17.53 5.22
CA ILE A 100 -6.87 -18.64 5.69
C ILE A 100 -6.81 -19.93 4.82
N GLY A 101 -5.82 -20.06 3.92
CA GLY A 101 -5.75 -21.15 2.93
C GLY A 101 -5.67 -22.56 3.52
N ASP A 102 -5.16 -22.70 4.74
CA ASP A 102 -4.86 -23.99 5.40
C ASP A 102 -5.85 -24.35 6.53
N ALA A 103 -7.06 -23.74 6.52
CA ALA A 103 -8.07 -23.95 7.57
C ALA A 103 -8.84 -25.28 7.45
N ARG A 104 -8.73 -26.02 6.34
CA ARG A 104 -9.50 -27.25 6.10
C ARG A 104 -9.01 -28.37 7.03
N GLY A 105 -9.92 -28.93 7.83
CA GLY A 105 -9.62 -29.92 8.87
C GLY A 105 -9.30 -29.32 10.25
N ARG A 106 -9.22 -27.99 10.39
CA ARG A 106 -9.07 -27.30 11.68
C ARG A 106 -10.44 -27.07 12.34
N ARG A 107 -10.48 -26.85 13.67
CA ARG A 107 -11.73 -26.49 14.36
C ARG A 107 -11.96 -24.99 14.25
N ILE A 108 -13.23 -24.59 14.09
CA ILE A 108 -13.63 -23.18 13.92
C ILE A 108 -13.32 -22.33 15.17
N GLU A 109 -13.28 -22.95 16.35
CA GLU A 109 -12.91 -22.32 17.61
C GLU A 109 -11.47 -21.79 17.57
N ASP A 110 -10.51 -22.64 17.19
CA ASP A 110 -9.08 -22.30 17.05
C ASP A 110 -8.88 -21.11 16.07
N LEU A 111 -9.58 -21.13 14.94
CA LEU A 111 -9.50 -20.10 13.89
C LEU A 111 -10.07 -18.74 14.34
N VAL A 112 -10.98 -18.72 15.30
CA VAL A 112 -11.53 -17.50 15.90
C VAL A 112 -10.63 -16.97 17.02
N GLU A 113 -9.99 -17.84 17.81
CA GLU A 113 -9.00 -17.40 18.81
C GLU A 113 -7.73 -16.83 18.15
N GLU A 114 -7.27 -17.42 17.03
CA GLU A 114 -6.19 -16.90 16.19
C GLU A 114 -6.56 -15.61 15.43
N ARG A 115 -7.84 -15.19 15.46
CA ARG A 115 -8.41 -14.09 14.65
C ARG A 115 -8.26 -14.27 13.13
N ALA A 116 -8.05 -15.51 12.67
CA ALA A 116 -8.10 -15.83 11.24
C ALA A 116 -9.53 -15.69 10.69
N ILE A 117 -10.55 -15.83 11.55
CA ILE A 117 -11.97 -15.55 11.28
C ILE A 117 -12.52 -14.67 12.42
N GLU A 118 -13.42 -13.73 12.12
CA GLU A 118 -14.03 -12.88 13.16
C GLU A 118 -14.91 -13.66 14.17
N PRO A 119 -15.02 -13.21 15.44
CA PRO A 119 -15.88 -13.87 16.43
C PRO A 119 -17.38 -13.73 16.14
N ILE A 120 -17.97 -14.76 15.52
CA ILE A 120 -19.42 -14.82 15.22
C ILE A 120 -20.23 -15.10 16.50
N TYR A 121 -20.82 -14.04 17.05
CA TYR A 121 -21.76 -14.14 18.17
C TYR A 121 -22.96 -15.04 17.82
N THR A 122 -23.14 -16.13 18.58
CA THR A 122 -24.20 -17.11 18.34
C THR A 122 -25.27 -17.05 19.45
N GLN A 123 -26.48 -16.59 19.11
CA GLN A 123 -27.70 -16.74 19.93
C GLN A 123 -28.89 -17.14 19.06
N LEU A 124 -29.81 -17.95 19.59
CA LEU A 124 -30.87 -18.58 18.80
C LEU A 124 -32.07 -19.03 19.67
N LEU A 125 -33.26 -19.07 19.05
CA LEU A 125 -34.55 -19.69 19.47
C LEU A 125 -35.63 -18.74 20.04
N LEU A 126 -36.92 -18.82 19.68
CA LEU A 126 -37.58 -19.21 18.41
C LEU A 126 -39.07 -18.73 18.43
N THR A 127 -39.78 -18.85 17.30
CA THR A 127 -41.10 -18.24 17.00
C THR A 127 -42.30 -19.25 17.03
N ARG A 128 -43.50 -18.83 16.60
CA ARG A 128 -44.69 -19.71 16.38
C ARG A 128 -45.67 -19.19 15.30
N SER A 129 -46.29 -20.10 14.54
CA SER A 129 -47.52 -19.88 13.73
C SER A 129 -48.28 -21.22 13.49
N SER A 130 -49.31 -21.26 12.63
CA SER A 130 -50.05 -22.50 12.22
C SER A 130 -50.93 -22.32 10.95
N SER A 131 -51.42 -23.41 10.33
CA SER A 131 -51.75 -23.54 8.89
C SER A 131 -52.97 -24.43 8.49
N SER A 132 -53.56 -24.25 7.28
CA SER A 132 -54.53 -25.12 6.56
C SER A 132 -54.98 -24.49 5.20
N HIS A 133 -55.32 -25.15 4.07
CA HIS A 133 -55.41 -26.60 3.71
C HIS A 133 -55.09 -26.92 2.19
N ALA A 134 -54.95 -28.20 1.77
CA ALA A 134 -54.19 -28.68 0.57
C ALA A 134 -55.06 -28.94 -0.71
N PRO A 135 -54.64 -29.57 -1.88
CA PRO A 135 -53.44 -30.38 -2.28
C PRO A 135 -52.41 -29.64 -3.22
N HIS A 136 -51.84 -30.04 -4.39
CA HIS A 136 -51.79 -31.25 -5.28
C HIS A 136 -50.39 -31.38 -5.99
N GLU A 137 -50.29 -32.05 -7.14
CA GLU A 137 -49.07 -32.53 -7.87
C GLU A 137 -48.54 -31.62 -9.00
N ARG A 138 -47.31 -31.78 -9.54
CA ARG A 138 -45.96 -32.11 -8.97
C ARG A 138 -44.90 -31.90 -10.09
N PRO A 139 -43.75 -31.25 -9.80
CA PRO A 139 -42.48 -31.98 -9.93
C PRO A 139 -41.44 -31.60 -8.85
N ALA A 140 -40.32 -32.34 -8.81
CA ALA A 140 -39.05 -32.09 -8.08
C ALA A 140 -39.12 -31.47 -6.67
N ALA A 141 -38.79 -32.24 -5.63
CA ALA A 141 -38.80 -31.78 -4.25
C ALA A 141 -37.62 -30.83 -3.93
N ALA A 142 -37.94 -29.63 -3.44
CA ALA A 142 -36.96 -28.75 -2.80
C ALA A 142 -36.77 -29.17 -1.33
N VAL A 143 -35.52 -29.24 -0.88
CA VAL A 143 -35.19 -29.51 0.54
C VAL A 143 -35.52 -28.28 1.37
N PRO A 144 -36.26 -28.41 2.49
CA PRO A 144 -36.51 -27.29 3.41
C PRO A 144 -35.23 -26.66 3.95
N ILE A 145 -35.27 -25.33 4.06
CA ILE A 145 -34.20 -24.53 4.63
C ILE A 145 -34.79 -23.62 5.71
N THR A 146 -34.23 -23.67 6.91
CA THR A 146 -34.54 -22.78 8.03
C THR A 146 -33.42 -21.73 8.14
N CYS A 147 -33.69 -20.54 7.61
CA CYS A 147 -32.79 -19.39 7.75
C CYS A 147 -33.09 -18.65 9.05
N LEU A 148 -32.09 -18.50 9.93
CA LEU A 148 -32.18 -17.76 11.17
C LEU A 148 -31.22 -16.56 11.14
N ARG A 149 -31.78 -15.36 11.27
CA ARG A 149 -31.01 -14.12 11.33
C ARG A 149 -30.48 -13.93 12.76
N VAL A 150 -29.17 -13.93 12.91
CA VAL A 150 -28.47 -13.91 14.22
C VAL A 150 -28.06 -12.49 14.62
N ALA A 151 -27.83 -11.61 13.65
CA ALA A 151 -27.51 -10.19 13.85
C ALA A 151 -28.29 -9.29 12.87
N SER A 152 -27.92 -8.02 12.71
CA SER A 152 -28.43 -7.13 11.65
C SER A 152 -28.21 -7.70 10.24
N ASP A 153 -27.11 -8.43 10.08
CA ASP A 153 -26.37 -8.63 8.83
C ASP A 153 -25.83 -10.06 8.66
N ILE A 154 -26.00 -10.92 9.68
CA ILE A 154 -25.60 -12.34 9.70
C ILE A 154 -26.83 -13.25 9.62
N TRP A 155 -26.82 -14.18 8.66
CA TRP A 155 -27.83 -15.23 8.49
C TRP A 155 -27.19 -16.62 8.57
N LEU A 156 -27.73 -17.43 9.49
CA LEU A 156 -27.45 -18.85 9.66
C LEU A 156 -28.43 -19.68 8.82
N VAL A 157 -27.95 -20.68 8.10
CA VAL A 157 -28.77 -21.47 7.17
C VAL A 157 -28.70 -22.96 7.51
N LEU A 158 -29.83 -23.54 7.94
CA LEU A 158 -29.97 -24.95 8.33
C LEU A 158 -30.87 -25.72 7.35
N LEU A 159 -30.39 -26.82 6.79
CA LEU A 159 -31.20 -27.75 5.98
C LEU A 159 -31.99 -28.72 6.87
N HIS A 160 -33.26 -28.97 6.54
CA HIS A 160 -34.17 -29.87 7.28
C HIS A 160 -34.95 -30.76 6.31
N ASP A 161 -35.38 -31.95 6.75
CA ASP A 161 -36.21 -32.87 5.95
C ASP A 161 -37.68 -32.40 5.87
N PRO A 162 -38.45 -32.72 4.81
CA PRO A 162 -39.76 -32.09 4.52
C PRO A 162 -40.99 -32.77 5.11
N PRO A 163 -41.88 -32.01 5.78
CA PRO A 163 -43.30 -32.33 5.87
C PRO A 163 -44.24 -31.16 5.53
N ALA A 164 -45.14 -31.41 4.57
CA ALA A 164 -46.47 -30.80 4.34
C ALA A 164 -46.74 -29.28 4.55
N LYS A 165 -47.15 -28.63 3.44
CA LYS A 165 -48.18 -27.56 3.25
C LYS A 165 -49.35 -27.56 4.30
N PRO A 166 -50.33 -26.59 4.34
CA PRO A 166 -50.72 -25.58 3.31
C PRO A 166 -51.24 -24.17 3.78
N ALA A 167 -51.42 -23.23 2.82
CA ALA A 167 -51.94 -21.82 2.96
C ALA A 167 -53.50 -21.70 2.81
N SER A 168 -54.23 -20.57 3.00
CA SER A 168 -54.14 -19.13 2.57
C SER A 168 -54.94 -18.19 3.57
N PRO A 169 -55.54 -16.96 3.32
CA PRO A 169 -55.81 -16.10 2.11
C PRO A 169 -55.47 -14.54 2.30
N PRO A 170 -55.93 -13.57 1.44
CA PRO A 170 -55.56 -12.13 1.50
C PRO A 170 -56.68 -11.10 1.88
N ALA A 171 -56.36 -9.79 1.91
CA ALA A 171 -57.17 -8.65 2.41
C ALA A 171 -57.19 -7.40 1.44
N PRO A 172 -58.07 -6.38 1.63
CA PRO A 172 -58.43 -5.38 0.60
C PRO A 172 -57.62 -4.04 0.60
N PRO A 173 -57.75 -3.20 -0.45
CA PRO A 173 -57.01 -1.92 -0.60
C PRO A 173 -57.61 -0.74 0.20
N ILE A 174 -56.84 0.37 0.28
CA ILE A 174 -57.17 1.61 1.01
C ILE A 174 -57.33 2.79 0.04
N ASP A 175 -58.27 3.69 0.33
CA ASP A 175 -58.62 4.87 -0.47
C ASP A 175 -57.83 6.13 -0.05
N SER A 176 -57.76 7.15 -0.92
CA SER A 176 -56.71 8.18 -0.94
C SER A 176 -57.17 9.64 -0.77
N ALA A 177 -58.42 9.87 -0.33
CA ALA A 177 -59.12 11.14 -0.57
C ALA A 177 -59.45 12.03 0.67
N ALA A 178 -58.83 11.85 1.85
CA ALA A 178 -59.41 12.36 3.11
C ALA A 178 -58.49 13.00 4.18
N HIS A 179 -57.34 13.61 3.84
CA HIS A 179 -56.55 14.41 4.79
C HIS A 179 -56.16 15.80 4.23
N GLY A 180 -56.33 16.84 5.05
CA GLY A 180 -55.82 18.19 4.77
C GLY A 180 -54.33 18.35 5.11
N PRO A 181 -53.74 19.53 4.91
CA PRO A 181 -52.35 19.78 5.28
C PRO A 181 -52.12 19.58 6.78
N PRO A 182 -50.99 18.99 7.20
CA PRO A 182 -50.69 18.76 8.61
C PRO A 182 -50.46 20.08 9.36
N ASP A 183 -50.77 20.07 10.66
CA ASP A 183 -50.54 21.20 11.57
C ASP A 183 -49.06 21.65 11.50
N PRO A 184 -48.77 22.94 11.24
CA PRO A 184 -47.41 23.49 11.24
C PRO A 184 -46.61 23.19 12.51
N ALA A 185 -47.25 23.13 13.69
CA ALA A 185 -46.58 22.78 14.93
C ALA A 185 -46.05 21.34 14.91
N LEU A 186 -46.79 20.41 14.29
CA LEU A 186 -46.40 19.01 14.12
C LEU A 186 -45.20 18.87 13.16
N LEU A 187 -45.18 19.68 12.10
CA LEU A 187 -44.08 19.74 11.12
C LEU A 187 -42.75 20.17 11.76
N LEU A 188 -42.78 21.15 12.68
CA LEU A 188 -41.59 21.60 13.39
C LEU A 188 -41.09 20.58 14.41
N ASP A 189 -41.99 19.85 15.07
CA ASP A 189 -41.64 18.78 16.04
C ASP A 189 -40.97 17.58 15.34
N VAL A 190 -41.40 17.23 14.12
CA VAL A 190 -40.81 16.15 13.30
C VAL A 190 -39.39 16.48 12.85
N LEU A 191 -39.05 17.75 12.64
CA LEU A 191 -37.71 18.19 12.24
C LEU A 191 -36.68 18.18 13.38
N GLY A 192 -37.11 18.01 14.63
CA GLY A 192 -36.22 17.92 15.81
C GLY A 192 -35.40 19.17 16.13
N ALA A 193 -35.62 20.29 15.43
CA ALA A 193 -34.82 21.50 15.54
C ALA A 193 -35.26 22.39 16.71
N GLY A 194 -34.30 22.91 17.47
CA GLY A 194 -34.55 23.98 18.43
C GLY A 194 -34.97 25.25 17.68
N ILE A 195 -36.17 25.76 17.93
CA ILE A 195 -36.69 26.98 17.29
C ILE A 195 -37.26 27.90 18.37
N LEU A 196 -36.85 29.18 18.31
CA LEU A 196 -37.42 30.29 19.07
C LEU A 196 -38.03 31.30 18.08
N LEU A 197 -39.19 31.87 18.40
CA LEU A 197 -39.72 33.03 17.68
C LEU A 197 -39.81 34.22 18.64
N LEU A 198 -39.43 35.41 18.18
CA LEU A 198 -39.36 36.64 18.97
C LEU A 198 -40.14 37.79 18.32
N ASP A 199 -40.59 38.74 19.12
CA ASP A 199 -41.19 40.00 18.67
C ASP A 199 -40.14 41.10 18.40
N ASP A 200 -40.58 42.35 18.18
CA ASP A 200 -39.73 43.52 17.97
C ASP A 200 -39.04 44.05 19.23
N SER A 201 -39.40 43.53 20.41
CA SER A 201 -38.80 43.93 21.70
C SER A 201 -37.63 43.04 22.12
N GLY A 202 -37.49 41.86 21.51
CA GLY A 202 -36.54 40.81 21.94
C GLY A 202 -37.15 39.79 22.91
N THR A 203 -38.47 39.83 23.11
CA THR A 203 -39.20 38.88 23.96
C THR A 203 -39.51 37.60 23.19
N ILE A 204 -39.26 36.44 23.79
CA ILE A 204 -39.55 35.15 23.16
C ILE A 204 -41.05 34.85 23.28
N ARG A 205 -41.69 34.54 22.14
CA ARG A 205 -43.14 34.32 22.00
C ARG A 205 -43.52 32.92 21.51
N PHE A 206 -42.53 32.05 21.30
CA PHE A 206 -42.68 30.63 21.00
C PHE A 206 -41.39 29.83 21.30
N PHE A 207 -41.55 28.58 21.73
CA PHE A 207 -40.49 27.57 21.86
C PHE A 207 -40.94 26.27 21.17
N SER A 208 -40.10 25.69 20.31
CA SER A 208 -40.29 24.28 19.91
C SER A 208 -39.99 23.33 21.07
N LYS A 209 -40.45 22.09 21.00
CA LYS A 209 -40.17 21.05 22.00
C LYS A 209 -38.68 20.72 22.11
N ALA A 210 -37.94 20.80 21.01
CA ALA A 210 -36.49 20.66 21.03
C ALA A 210 -35.79 21.85 21.72
N ALA A 211 -36.24 23.10 21.49
CA ALA A 211 -35.75 24.25 22.24
C ALA A 211 -36.10 24.16 23.74
N SER A 212 -37.29 23.63 24.05
CA SER A 212 -37.75 23.36 25.42
C SER A 212 -36.80 22.38 26.16
N ALA A 213 -36.26 21.37 25.45
CA ALA A 213 -35.25 20.47 25.98
C ALA A 213 -33.86 21.11 26.16
N ILE A 214 -33.47 22.05 25.27
CA ILE A 214 -32.21 22.83 25.42
C ILE A 214 -32.29 23.71 26.69
N TRP A 215 -33.36 24.49 26.88
CA TRP A 215 -33.45 25.39 28.04
C TRP A 215 -34.02 24.77 29.32
N ARG A 216 -34.52 23.53 29.27
CA ARG A 216 -35.24 22.85 30.36
C ARG A 216 -36.43 23.69 30.87
N ARG A 217 -37.22 24.24 29.94
CA ARG A 217 -38.44 25.04 30.19
C ARG A 217 -39.62 24.47 29.40
N ALA A 218 -40.85 24.85 29.77
CA ALA A 218 -42.06 24.41 29.10
C ALA A 218 -42.20 25.02 27.69
N ALA A 219 -42.75 24.25 26.76
CA ALA A 219 -43.14 24.74 25.43
C ALA A 219 -44.39 25.63 25.51
N GLY A 220 -44.58 26.52 24.54
CA GLY A 220 -45.84 27.27 24.39
C GLY A 220 -46.10 28.40 25.40
N LEU A 221 -45.06 29.17 25.79
CA LEU A 221 -45.23 30.36 26.63
C LEU A 221 -45.91 31.51 25.86
N GLU A 222 -47.01 32.05 26.41
CA GLU A 222 -47.69 33.24 25.85
C GLU A 222 -46.91 34.53 26.15
N GLU A 223 -46.32 34.61 27.34
CA GLU A 223 -45.28 35.55 27.74
C GLU A 223 -44.02 34.77 28.11
N GLY A 224 -43.02 34.80 27.24
CA GLY A 224 -41.69 34.25 27.51
C GLY A 224 -40.72 35.33 28.01
N PRO A 225 -39.50 34.92 28.41
CA PRO A 225 -38.44 35.85 28.81
C PRO A 225 -37.87 36.64 27.63
N HIS A 226 -37.12 37.69 27.93
CA HIS A 226 -36.26 38.37 26.98
C HIS A 226 -35.06 37.48 26.57
N LEU A 227 -34.57 37.61 25.34
CA LEU A 227 -33.49 36.76 24.81
C LEU A 227 -32.22 36.77 25.69
N ASP A 228 -31.82 37.94 26.18
CA ASP A 228 -30.62 38.11 27.01
C ASP A 228 -30.71 37.43 28.40
N GLU A 229 -31.92 37.07 28.87
CA GLU A 229 -32.07 36.24 30.07
C GLU A 229 -31.61 34.80 29.81
N LEU A 230 -31.80 34.30 28.59
CA LEU A 230 -31.56 32.91 28.22
C LEU A 230 -30.29 32.68 27.39
N VAL A 231 -29.72 33.73 26.81
CA VAL A 231 -28.55 33.68 25.94
C VAL A 231 -27.53 34.75 26.35
N LEU A 232 -26.33 34.32 26.71
CA LEU A 232 -25.17 35.18 26.89
C LEU A 232 -24.28 35.07 25.65
N ARG A 233 -23.67 36.18 25.21
CA ARG A 233 -22.71 36.17 24.10
C ARG A 233 -21.30 36.37 24.65
N GLU A 234 -20.33 35.59 24.13
CA GLU A 234 -18.92 35.81 24.44
C GLU A 234 -18.32 36.95 23.60
N GLY A 235 -17.50 37.77 24.24
CA GLY A 235 -16.90 38.99 23.70
C GLY A 235 -16.47 39.93 24.84
N GLU A 236 -15.58 40.88 24.55
CA GLU A 236 -15.15 41.86 25.55
C GLU A 236 -16.26 42.90 25.81
N GLY A 237 -16.75 42.95 27.05
CA GLY A 237 -17.90 43.76 27.47
C GLY A 237 -19.25 43.07 27.25
N GLU A 238 -20.19 43.29 28.19
CA GLU A 238 -21.51 42.62 28.25
C GLU A 238 -22.37 42.91 27.00
N SER A 239 -22.16 42.11 25.96
CA SER A 239 -22.73 42.31 24.63
C SER A 239 -24.06 41.58 24.50
N SER A 240 -25.17 42.31 24.68
CA SER A 240 -26.54 41.82 24.47
C SER A 240 -26.68 40.97 23.19
N ALA A 241 -27.17 39.74 23.35
CA ALA A 241 -27.47 38.85 22.24
C ALA A 241 -28.66 39.39 21.42
N TRP A 242 -29.62 40.02 22.09
CA TRP A 242 -30.70 40.77 21.44
C TRP A 242 -30.19 41.92 20.58
N LEU A 243 -29.21 42.72 21.04
CA LEU A 243 -28.64 43.80 20.24
C LEU A 243 -28.05 43.27 18.92
N ALA A 244 -27.37 42.12 18.95
CA ALA A 244 -26.87 41.46 17.75
C ALA A 244 -27.99 40.96 16.83
N VAL A 245 -29.02 40.30 17.38
CA VAL A 245 -30.21 39.86 16.61
C VAL A 245 -30.92 41.05 15.94
N ARG A 246 -31.14 42.14 16.69
CA ARG A 246 -31.81 43.36 16.21
C ARG A 246 -31.02 44.10 15.12
N GLN A 247 -29.69 43.97 15.12
CA GLN A 247 -28.81 44.50 14.07
C GLN A 247 -28.78 43.64 12.79
N SER A 248 -29.47 42.50 12.75
CA SER A 248 -29.59 41.66 11.54
C SER A 248 -30.48 42.32 10.48
N THR A 249 -29.85 43.07 9.56
CA THR A 249 -30.51 43.90 8.54
C THR A 249 -30.76 43.22 7.19
N THR A 250 -30.29 41.98 6.98
CA THR A 250 -30.31 41.33 5.65
C THR A 250 -31.26 40.14 5.57
N GLU A 251 -31.70 39.81 4.34
CA GLU A 251 -32.49 38.60 4.02
C GLU A 251 -31.71 37.29 4.22
N ARG A 252 -30.37 37.37 4.34
CA ARG A 252 -29.50 36.20 4.53
C ARG A 252 -29.48 35.80 6.01
N PRO A 253 -29.56 34.50 6.34
CA PRO A 253 -29.48 34.03 7.72
C PRO A 253 -28.12 34.37 8.33
N MET A 254 -28.13 34.98 9.52
CA MET A 254 -26.93 35.30 10.29
C MET A 254 -26.66 34.19 11.32
N ALA A 255 -25.46 33.62 11.32
CA ALA A 255 -25.03 32.70 12.37
C ALA A 255 -24.36 33.47 13.53
N LEU A 256 -24.67 33.09 14.76
CA LEU A 256 -24.09 33.63 15.99
C LEU A 256 -23.84 32.49 16.98
N ASP A 257 -22.61 32.38 17.49
CA ASP A 257 -22.27 31.50 18.61
C ASP A 257 -22.47 32.22 19.95
N ALA A 258 -23.00 31.49 20.92
CA ALA A 258 -23.41 32.03 22.22
C ALA A 258 -23.50 30.92 23.28
N LEU A 259 -23.79 31.29 24.53
CA LEU A 259 -24.01 30.39 25.67
C LEU A 259 -25.49 30.41 26.09
N ALA A 260 -26.17 29.28 25.98
CA ALA A 260 -27.50 29.07 26.54
C ALA A 260 -27.43 28.89 28.06
N ARG A 261 -28.14 29.74 28.80
CA ARG A 261 -28.33 29.61 30.26
C ARG A 261 -29.56 28.75 30.55
N ARG A 262 -29.33 27.48 30.95
CA ARG A 262 -30.40 26.55 31.33
C ARG A 262 -31.09 26.97 32.63
N HIS A 263 -32.28 26.42 32.90
CA HIS A 263 -33.03 26.67 34.15
C HIS A 263 -32.24 26.33 35.43
N ASP A 264 -31.32 25.36 35.38
CA ASP A 264 -30.43 24.98 36.49
C ASP A 264 -29.19 25.88 36.61
N GLY A 265 -29.08 26.95 35.81
CA GLY A 265 -27.99 27.91 35.83
C GLY A 265 -26.75 27.50 35.04
N VAL A 266 -26.70 26.27 34.52
CA VAL A 266 -25.55 25.80 33.73
C VAL A 266 -25.54 26.48 32.35
N LEU A 267 -24.36 26.94 31.94
CA LEU A 267 -24.13 27.53 30.61
C LEU A 267 -23.71 26.43 29.62
N HIS A 268 -24.33 26.41 28.44
CA HIS A 268 -24.03 25.46 27.37
C HIS A 268 -23.77 26.20 26.06
N PRO A 269 -22.67 25.94 25.33
CA PRO A 269 -22.43 26.57 24.04
C PRO A 269 -23.50 26.14 23.02
N ILE A 270 -24.01 27.11 22.28
CA ILE A 270 -25.02 26.98 21.23
C ILE A 270 -24.61 27.76 19.98
N ARG A 271 -25.02 27.27 18.81
CA ARG A 271 -25.04 28.05 17.57
C ARG A 271 -26.48 28.43 17.25
N MET A 272 -26.72 29.73 17.09
CA MET A 272 -27.99 30.29 16.65
C MET A 272 -27.89 30.70 15.17
N ILE A 273 -28.94 30.43 14.40
CA ILE A 273 -29.12 30.91 13.04
C ILE A 273 -30.35 31.82 13.05
N VAL A 274 -30.10 33.13 12.97
CA VAL A 274 -31.08 34.20 13.01
C VAL A 274 -31.64 34.43 11.61
N ARG A 275 -32.97 34.51 11.49
CA ARG A 275 -33.69 35.03 10.32
C ARG A 275 -34.71 36.07 10.75
N ARG A 276 -34.90 37.11 9.94
CA ARG A 276 -36.05 38.01 10.05
C ARG A 276 -37.28 37.32 9.44
N VAL A 277 -38.44 37.45 10.08
CA VAL A 277 -39.73 36.87 9.65
C VAL A 277 -40.82 37.88 9.97
N GLU A 278 -41.67 38.25 9.01
CA GLU A 278 -42.69 39.30 9.20
C GLU A 278 -44.10 38.72 9.23
N GLU A 279 -44.29 37.72 10.10
CA GLU A 279 -45.53 36.95 10.21
C GLU A 279 -46.22 37.22 11.56
N GLY A 280 -47.39 37.87 11.51
CA GLY A 280 -48.16 38.24 12.69
C GLY A 280 -47.36 39.10 13.69
N ARG A 281 -47.29 38.62 14.95
CA ARG A 281 -46.57 39.29 16.06
C ARG A 281 -45.06 38.98 16.09
N PHE A 282 -44.57 38.09 15.23
CA PHE A 282 -43.16 37.70 15.22
C PHE A 282 -42.35 38.61 14.29
N ARG A 283 -41.06 38.79 14.59
CA ARG A 283 -40.09 39.57 13.82
C ARG A 283 -38.79 38.80 13.55
N PHE A 284 -38.44 37.85 14.41
CA PHE A 284 -37.26 37.02 14.28
C PHE A 284 -37.57 35.55 14.56
N ALA A 285 -36.98 34.67 13.77
CA ALA A 285 -36.96 33.23 13.99
C ALA A 285 -35.50 32.77 14.15
N LEU A 286 -35.21 32.06 15.24
CA LEU A 286 -33.88 31.57 15.58
C LEU A 286 -33.90 30.04 15.58
N THR A 287 -33.16 29.42 14.67
CA THR A 287 -32.83 27.99 14.77
C THR A 287 -31.62 27.82 15.68
N VAL A 288 -31.71 26.96 16.69
CA VAL A 288 -30.68 26.77 17.72
C VAL A 288 -30.22 25.32 17.75
N VAL A 289 -28.90 25.12 17.78
CA VAL A 289 -28.24 23.82 17.90
C VAL A 289 -27.28 23.85 19.09
N GLU A 290 -27.35 22.85 19.97
CA GLU A 290 -26.42 22.71 21.10
C GLU A 290 -25.05 22.16 20.62
N LEU A 291 -24.00 22.89 20.93
CA LEU A 291 -22.61 22.57 20.57
C LEU A 291 -21.99 21.66 21.63
N SER A 292 -22.48 20.42 21.74
CA SER A 292 -21.89 19.46 22.71
C SER A 292 -20.38 19.33 22.50
N GLU A 293 -19.59 19.22 23.59
CA GLU A 293 -18.14 18.98 23.51
C GLU A 293 -17.83 17.76 22.62
N ARG A 294 -18.63 16.71 22.78
CA ARG A 294 -18.60 15.50 21.94
C ARG A 294 -18.66 15.79 20.44
N GLY A 295 -19.33 16.86 20.00
CA GLY A 295 -19.33 17.28 18.60
C GLY A 295 -17.96 17.77 18.12
N GLN A 296 -17.27 18.55 18.96
CA GLN A 296 -15.89 18.97 18.70
C GLN A 296 -14.92 17.79 18.82
N THR A 297 -15.08 16.92 19.83
CA THR A 297 -14.25 15.71 19.96
C THR A 297 -14.47 14.76 18.79
N GLN A 298 -15.71 14.54 18.33
CA GLN A 298 -16.00 13.67 17.18
C GLN A 298 -15.47 14.26 15.87
N ALA A 299 -15.50 15.60 15.70
CA ALA A 299 -14.88 16.27 14.55
C ALA A 299 -13.34 16.17 14.59
N ALA A 300 -12.72 16.34 15.76
CA ALA A 300 -11.29 16.17 15.96
C ALA A 300 -10.85 14.72 15.74
N ILE A 301 -11.55 13.74 16.33
CA ILE A 301 -11.34 12.30 16.11
C ILE A 301 -11.52 11.94 14.63
N ARG A 302 -12.52 12.52 13.95
CA ARG A 302 -12.72 12.28 12.51
C ARG A 302 -11.63 12.92 11.66
N ASN A 303 -11.06 14.07 12.05
CA ASN A 303 -9.87 14.59 11.37
C ASN A 303 -8.66 13.68 11.63
N LEU A 304 -8.39 13.29 12.89
CA LEU A 304 -7.30 12.38 13.27
C LEU A 304 -7.37 11.02 12.57
N ALA A 305 -8.57 10.48 12.34
CA ALA A 305 -8.77 9.17 11.71
C ALA A 305 -8.74 9.19 10.17
N TYR A 306 -8.99 10.34 9.54
CA TYR A 306 -9.20 10.45 8.08
C TYR A 306 -8.32 11.51 7.38
N ARG A 307 -7.46 12.23 8.10
CA ARG A 307 -6.46 13.15 7.54
C ARG A 307 -5.06 12.82 8.04
N ASP A 308 -4.07 13.18 7.23
CA ASP A 308 -2.67 13.27 7.63
C ASP A 308 -2.46 14.51 8.52
N MET A 309 -1.72 14.34 9.61
CA MET A 309 -1.54 15.40 10.62
C MET A 309 -0.50 16.46 10.25
N LEU A 310 0.35 16.20 9.25
CA LEU A 310 1.42 17.10 8.83
C LEU A 310 0.96 18.08 7.74
N THR A 311 0.26 17.57 6.73
CA THR A 311 -0.21 18.28 5.54
C THR A 311 -1.68 18.68 5.64
N GLY A 312 -2.45 18.06 6.55
CA GLY A 312 -3.90 18.21 6.62
C GLY A 312 -4.66 17.55 5.46
N LEU A 313 -3.98 16.90 4.51
CA LEU A 313 -4.61 16.17 3.41
C LEU A 313 -5.42 14.96 3.91
N PRO A 314 -6.37 14.42 3.13
CA PRO A 314 -6.86 13.05 3.30
C PRO A 314 -5.72 12.05 3.53
N ASN A 315 -5.91 11.10 4.45
CA ASN A 315 -4.99 9.97 4.61
C ASN A 315 -5.38 8.79 3.69
N ARG A 316 -4.57 7.72 3.67
CA ARG A 316 -4.82 6.49 2.88
C ARG A 316 -6.24 5.91 3.05
N LEU A 317 -6.80 5.97 4.27
CA LEU A 317 -8.14 5.47 4.57
C LEU A 317 -9.24 6.33 3.91
N LEU A 318 -9.14 7.67 4.00
CA LEU A 318 -10.10 8.57 3.34
C LEU A 318 -9.94 8.56 1.82
N PHE A 319 -8.73 8.36 1.31
CA PHE A 319 -8.46 8.22 -0.12
C PHE A 319 -9.15 6.97 -0.70
N ALA A 320 -8.92 5.80 -0.10
CA ALA A 320 -9.52 4.54 -0.55
C ALA A 320 -11.07 4.56 -0.47
N ASP A 321 -11.64 5.21 0.55
CA ASP A 321 -13.08 5.36 0.69
C ASP A 321 -13.67 6.27 -0.41
N ARG A 322 -13.04 7.44 -0.65
CA ARG A 322 -13.42 8.34 -1.76
C ARG A 322 -13.25 7.71 -3.14
N LEU A 323 -12.22 6.88 -3.33
CA LEU A 323 -11.96 6.20 -4.59
C LEU A 323 -13.01 5.12 -4.86
N ARG A 324 -13.39 4.31 -3.86
CA ARG A 324 -14.51 3.36 -3.96
C ARG A 324 -15.79 4.06 -4.39
N ASP A 325 -16.08 5.19 -3.75
CA ASP A 325 -17.24 6.03 -4.01
C ASP A 325 -17.19 6.68 -5.42
N ALA A 326 -15.99 6.99 -5.93
CA ALA A 326 -15.76 7.49 -7.28
C ALA A 326 -15.91 6.39 -8.35
N VAL A 327 -15.33 5.21 -8.14
CA VAL A 327 -15.48 4.02 -9.00
C VAL A 327 -16.94 3.62 -9.12
N ASP A 328 -17.69 3.58 -8.01
CA ASP A 328 -19.12 3.26 -8.05
C ASP A 328 -19.95 4.31 -8.81
N ARG A 329 -19.60 5.60 -8.74
CA ARG A 329 -20.19 6.64 -9.61
C ARG A 329 -19.81 6.42 -11.07
N ALA A 330 -18.54 6.18 -11.35
CA ALA A 330 -17.99 6.02 -12.68
C ALA A 330 -18.58 4.82 -13.42
N ARG A 331 -18.73 3.67 -12.75
CA ARG A 331 -19.39 2.47 -13.28
C ARG A 331 -20.84 2.73 -13.70
N ARG A 332 -21.56 3.62 -13.01
CA ARG A 332 -22.93 4.05 -13.37
C ARG A 332 -22.96 5.05 -14.52
N LEU A 333 -21.97 5.93 -14.62
CA LEU A 333 -21.89 7.00 -15.63
C LEU A 333 -21.12 6.61 -16.90
N ARG A 334 -20.43 5.47 -16.91
CA ARG A 334 -19.48 5.04 -17.95
C ARG A 334 -18.36 6.07 -18.21
N SER A 335 -17.83 6.63 -17.13
CA SER A 335 -16.70 7.57 -17.15
C SER A 335 -15.41 6.92 -16.63
N ILE A 336 -14.26 7.50 -16.94
CA ILE A 336 -12.95 7.06 -16.46
C ILE A 336 -12.62 7.74 -15.13
N VAL A 337 -11.95 7.01 -14.24
CA VAL A 337 -11.29 7.56 -13.04
C VAL A 337 -9.82 7.24 -13.14
N ALA A 338 -8.96 8.25 -13.12
CA ALA A 338 -7.52 8.07 -13.00
C ALA A 338 -7.13 8.05 -11.52
N VAL A 339 -6.27 7.10 -11.16
CA VAL A 339 -5.63 6.94 -9.85
C VAL A 339 -4.14 7.08 -10.05
N MET A 340 -3.49 7.83 -9.18
CA MET A 340 -2.06 8.11 -9.24
C MET A 340 -1.41 7.85 -7.89
N SER A 341 -0.38 7.02 -7.88
CA SER A 341 0.54 6.86 -6.74
C SER A 341 1.80 7.66 -7.03
N ILE A 342 2.21 8.51 -6.11
CA ILE A 342 3.22 9.56 -6.28
C ILE A 342 4.27 9.43 -5.18
N ASP A 343 5.55 9.48 -5.54
CA ASP A 343 6.69 9.33 -4.62
C ASP A 343 7.73 10.43 -4.86
N LEU A 344 8.30 10.97 -3.79
CA LEU A 344 9.30 12.03 -3.87
C LEU A 344 10.72 11.48 -4.03
N ASP A 345 11.29 11.70 -5.21
CA ASP A 345 12.56 11.09 -5.59
C ASP A 345 13.69 11.52 -4.63
N ARG A 346 14.32 10.53 -4.01
CA ARG A 346 15.45 10.71 -3.07
C ARG A 346 15.12 11.53 -1.82
N PHE A 347 13.85 11.70 -1.44
CA PHE A 347 13.47 12.47 -0.23
C PHE A 347 14.19 12.00 1.05
N LYS A 348 14.47 10.70 1.19
CA LYS A 348 15.31 10.18 2.28
C LYS A 348 16.67 10.89 2.39
N LEU A 349 17.36 11.18 1.28
CA LEU A 349 18.64 11.88 1.29
C LEU A 349 18.52 13.29 1.90
N ILE A 350 17.37 13.95 1.74
CA ILE A 350 17.09 15.27 2.31
C ILE A 350 16.90 15.15 3.83
N ASN A 351 16.16 14.13 4.31
CA ASN A 351 16.05 13.83 5.73
C ASN A 351 17.41 13.49 6.37
N ASP A 352 18.21 12.66 5.70
CA ASP A 352 19.53 12.23 6.19
C ASP A 352 20.54 13.40 6.20
N SER A 353 20.40 14.39 5.30
CA SER A 353 21.31 15.54 5.17
C SER A 353 20.91 16.78 6.00
N LEU A 354 19.61 17.09 6.09
CA LEU A 354 19.09 18.31 6.73
C LEU A 354 18.25 18.04 7.99
N GLY A 355 17.92 16.78 8.27
CA GLY A 355 17.11 16.37 9.41
C GLY A 355 15.60 16.45 9.17
N LEU A 356 14.87 15.62 9.92
CA LEU A 356 13.43 15.35 9.77
C LEU A 356 12.54 16.60 9.72
N GLN A 357 12.88 17.67 10.46
CA GLN A 357 12.10 18.91 10.47
C GLN A 357 12.04 19.57 9.08
N HIS A 358 13.16 19.58 8.35
CA HIS A 358 13.21 20.15 7.01
C HIS A 358 12.53 19.24 5.97
N GLY A 359 12.56 17.92 6.17
CA GLY A 359 11.74 16.99 5.39
C GLY A 359 10.24 17.24 5.60
N ASP A 360 9.80 17.40 6.85
CA ASP A 360 8.42 17.72 7.20
C ASP A 360 7.95 19.06 6.61
N ASP A 361 8.81 20.07 6.60
CA ASP A 361 8.54 21.38 5.98
C ASP A 361 8.47 21.28 4.45
N LEU A 362 9.35 20.50 3.82
CA LEU A 362 9.31 20.21 2.38
C LEU A 362 8.04 19.45 1.99
N ILE A 363 7.61 18.46 2.77
CA ILE A 363 6.37 17.69 2.54
C ILE A 363 5.13 18.59 2.52
N ARG A 364 5.06 19.62 3.39
CA ARG A 364 3.96 20.60 3.35
C ARG A 364 3.99 21.44 2.08
N LEU A 365 5.15 21.93 1.67
CA LEU A 365 5.29 22.75 0.45
C LEU A 365 5.04 21.94 -0.84
N VAL A 366 5.40 20.64 -0.86
CA VAL A 366 4.98 19.68 -1.90
C VAL A 366 3.46 19.53 -1.93
N ALA A 367 2.84 19.28 -0.78
CA ALA A 367 1.39 19.09 -0.68
C ALA A 367 0.61 20.30 -1.21
N GLU A 368 1.07 21.51 -0.91
CA GLU A 368 0.50 22.77 -1.42
C GLU A 368 0.65 22.89 -2.95
N ARG A 369 1.83 22.59 -3.51
CA ARG A 369 2.08 22.65 -4.95
C ARG A 369 1.24 21.65 -5.75
N LEU A 370 1.21 20.38 -5.32
CA LEU A 370 0.40 19.34 -5.96
C LEU A 370 -1.10 19.68 -5.89
N LEU A 371 -1.58 20.16 -4.74
CA LEU A 371 -2.98 20.55 -4.55
C LEU A 371 -3.38 21.79 -5.39
N ALA A 372 -2.44 22.69 -5.65
CA ALA A 372 -2.66 23.87 -6.49
C ALA A 372 -2.71 23.56 -8.00
N ARG A 373 -2.26 22.36 -8.43
CA ARG A 373 -2.28 21.91 -9.83
C ARG A 373 -3.42 20.95 -10.15
N LEU A 374 -3.82 20.11 -9.19
CA LEU A 374 -4.90 19.15 -9.41
C LEU A 374 -6.23 19.83 -9.78
N PRO A 375 -7.01 19.24 -10.71
CA PRO A 375 -8.37 19.71 -11.03
C PRO A 375 -9.28 19.80 -9.80
N ARG A 376 -10.27 20.69 -9.82
CA ARG A 376 -11.14 20.98 -8.65
C ARG A 376 -11.94 19.78 -8.14
N ASP A 377 -12.28 18.84 -9.00
CA ASP A 377 -13.04 17.63 -8.65
C ASP A 377 -12.12 16.44 -8.29
N SER A 378 -10.80 16.62 -8.38
CA SER A 378 -9.80 15.64 -7.99
C SER A 378 -9.59 15.60 -6.47
N THR A 379 -8.93 14.56 -5.97
CA THR A 379 -8.52 14.46 -4.56
C THR A 379 -7.05 14.11 -4.47
N LEU A 380 -6.28 14.95 -3.78
CA LEU A 380 -4.96 14.61 -3.24
C LEU A 380 -5.10 13.98 -1.84
N ALA A 381 -4.17 13.11 -1.49
CA ALA A 381 -4.01 12.46 -0.20
C ALA A 381 -2.51 12.23 0.08
N ARG A 382 -2.15 12.02 1.35
CA ARG A 382 -0.85 11.48 1.76
C ARG A 382 -1.05 10.06 2.30
N ALA A 383 -0.28 9.10 1.81
CA ALA A 383 -0.36 7.71 2.27
C ALA A 383 0.49 7.50 3.54
N GLY A 384 1.71 8.05 3.55
CA GLY A 384 2.67 8.08 4.64
C GLY A 384 4.03 8.55 4.11
N GLY A 385 4.96 8.97 4.97
CA GLY A 385 6.32 9.35 4.53
C GLY A 385 6.34 10.37 3.37
N ASP A 386 7.00 10.00 2.28
CA ASP A 386 7.12 10.66 0.98
C ASP A 386 5.99 10.31 -0.02
N GLU A 387 5.10 9.38 0.32
CA GLU A 387 4.05 8.85 -0.56
C GLU A 387 2.78 9.73 -0.57
N PHE A 388 2.38 10.16 -1.76
CA PHE A 388 1.10 10.84 -2.04
C PHE A 388 0.22 10.00 -2.96
N GLY A 389 -1.10 10.14 -2.81
CA GLY A 389 -2.09 9.54 -3.72
C GLY A 389 -2.96 10.63 -4.32
N ALA A 390 -3.14 10.65 -5.64
CA ALA A 390 -4.08 11.52 -6.31
C ALA A 390 -5.13 10.72 -7.09
N MET A 391 -6.36 11.24 -7.20
CA MET A 391 -7.36 10.70 -8.11
C MET A 391 -8.09 11.82 -8.85
N SER A 392 -8.42 11.60 -10.12
CA SER A 392 -9.18 12.50 -10.98
C SER A 392 -10.39 11.78 -11.54
N VAL A 393 -11.57 12.40 -11.45
CA VAL A 393 -12.85 11.82 -11.90
C VAL A 393 -13.32 12.45 -13.21
N ASN A 394 -14.13 11.73 -13.98
CA ASN A 394 -14.64 12.16 -15.29
C ASN A 394 -13.52 12.45 -16.30
N VAL A 395 -12.44 11.66 -16.26
CA VAL A 395 -11.31 11.79 -17.20
C VAL A 395 -11.78 11.39 -18.60
N THR A 396 -11.31 12.09 -19.63
CA THR A 396 -11.79 11.96 -21.01
C THR A 396 -11.11 10.80 -21.75
N ASN A 397 -9.80 10.63 -21.54
CA ASN A 397 -8.94 9.61 -22.14
C ASN A 397 -7.70 9.37 -21.25
N ALA A 398 -6.84 8.41 -21.61
CA ALA A 398 -5.59 8.16 -20.89
C ALA A 398 -4.62 9.35 -20.96
N GLU A 399 -4.52 9.99 -22.13
CA GLU A 399 -3.68 11.17 -22.42
C GLU A 399 -3.85 12.26 -21.35
N GLN A 400 -5.08 12.68 -21.04
CA GLN A 400 -5.37 13.68 -20.01
C GLN A 400 -4.84 13.32 -18.61
N ALA A 401 -4.77 12.03 -18.27
CA ALA A 401 -4.16 11.57 -17.02
C ALA A 401 -2.63 11.65 -17.08
N GLY A 402 -2.03 11.37 -18.24
CA GLY A 402 -0.60 11.57 -18.50
C GLY A 402 -0.21 13.06 -18.43
N ASP A 403 -0.98 13.93 -19.06
CA ASP A 403 -0.82 15.40 -19.00
C ASP A 403 -0.88 15.89 -17.54
N THR A 404 -1.88 15.43 -16.78
CA THR A 404 -2.02 15.77 -15.36
C THR A 404 -0.81 15.28 -14.54
N ALA A 405 -0.28 14.09 -14.82
CA ALA A 405 0.93 13.60 -14.14
C ALA A 405 2.19 14.40 -14.53
N ALA A 406 2.32 14.79 -15.80
CA ALA A 406 3.39 15.67 -16.26
C ALA A 406 3.35 17.03 -15.55
N GLU A 407 2.18 17.69 -15.49
CA GLU A 407 2.01 18.96 -14.76
C GLU A 407 2.37 18.85 -13.27
N LEU A 408 2.07 17.71 -12.64
CA LEU A 408 2.41 17.46 -11.23
C LEU A 408 3.92 17.29 -11.01
N ILE A 409 4.64 16.65 -11.95
CA ILE A 409 6.10 16.55 -11.89
C ILE A 409 6.73 17.93 -12.18
N GLU A 410 6.30 18.60 -13.25
CA GLU A 410 6.80 19.93 -13.62
C GLU A 410 6.58 20.99 -12.53
N CYS A 411 5.53 20.88 -11.70
CA CYS A 411 5.30 21.83 -10.62
C CYS A 411 6.28 21.68 -9.44
N LEU A 412 7.00 20.56 -9.33
CA LEU A 412 8.03 20.34 -8.30
C LEU A 412 9.43 20.80 -8.77
N THR A 413 9.71 20.76 -10.07
CA THR A 413 10.97 21.19 -10.69
C THR A 413 11.47 22.60 -10.28
N PRO A 414 10.63 23.64 -10.08
CA PRO A 414 11.09 24.93 -9.58
C PRO A 414 11.60 24.83 -8.14
N THR A 415 12.76 25.40 -7.86
CA THR A 415 13.43 25.35 -6.55
C THR A 415 12.52 25.74 -5.36
N MET A 416 12.75 25.09 -4.23
CA MET A 416 11.96 25.14 -2.99
C MET A 416 12.86 25.54 -1.83
N THR A 417 12.70 26.77 -1.33
CA THR A 417 13.47 27.26 -0.18
C THR A 417 12.91 26.68 1.13
N VAL A 418 13.66 25.81 1.79
CA VAL A 418 13.28 25.11 3.04
C VAL A 418 14.39 25.28 4.07
N GLY A 419 14.09 25.83 5.26
CA GLY A 419 15.10 26.13 6.28
C GLY A 419 16.15 27.18 5.89
N GLY A 420 15.99 27.85 4.74
CA GLY A 420 17.02 28.69 4.12
C GLY A 420 17.92 27.97 3.13
N HIS A 421 17.68 26.68 2.86
CA HIS A 421 18.32 25.91 1.80
C HIS A 421 17.43 25.87 0.56
N ASP A 422 18.01 26.11 -0.61
CA ASP A 422 17.32 26.02 -1.89
C ASP A 422 17.41 24.60 -2.46
N LEU A 423 16.27 23.89 -2.47
CA LEU A 423 16.18 22.47 -2.85
C LEU A 423 15.44 22.29 -4.17
N THR A 424 15.88 21.34 -5.00
CA THR A 424 15.13 20.88 -6.17
C THR A 424 14.78 19.40 -5.96
N ILE A 425 13.52 19.04 -6.17
CA ILE A 425 13.02 17.67 -6.01
C ILE A 425 12.12 17.30 -7.20
N THR A 426 12.17 16.03 -7.59
CA THR A 426 11.29 15.44 -8.61
C THR A 426 10.36 14.41 -7.96
N ALA A 427 9.36 13.97 -8.71
CA ALA A 427 8.54 12.84 -8.31
C ALA A 427 8.47 11.78 -9.40
N SER A 428 8.41 10.52 -8.95
CA SER A 428 7.99 9.40 -9.78
C SER A 428 6.47 9.21 -9.62
N ILE A 429 5.75 8.89 -10.70
CA ILE A 429 4.28 8.71 -10.67
C ILE A 429 3.85 7.42 -11.38
N GLY A 430 3.05 6.60 -10.72
CA GLY A 430 2.33 5.48 -11.33
C GLY A 430 0.85 5.80 -11.54
N ILE A 431 0.28 5.45 -12.69
CA ILE A 431 -1.10 5.76 -13.08
C ILE A 431 -1.87 4.48 -13.39
N ALA A 432 -3.09 4.35 -12.84
CA ALA A 432 -4.07 3.32 -13.21
C ALA A 432 -5.44 3.95 -13.51
N LEU A 433 -6.16 3.41 -14.49
CA LEU A 433 -7.39 3.95 -15.05
C LEU A 433 -8.58 2.99 -14.88
N PHE A 434 -9.59 3.36 -14.10
CA PHE A 434 -10.87 2.66 -14.12
C PHE A 434 -11.58 2.88 -15.47
N PRO A 435 -12.13 1.85 -16.15
CA PRO A 435 -12.23 0.44 -15.77
C PRO A 435 -11.15 -0.46 -16.39
N HIS A 436 -10.14 0.09 -17.05
CA HIS A 436 -9.13 -0.67 -17.81
C HIS A 436 -8.16 -1.42 -16.88
N ASP A 437 -7.67 -0.73 -15.85
CA ASP A 437 -6.58 -1.19 -14.99
C ASP A 437 -7.10 -1.68 -13.62
N GLY A 438 -8.39 -2.04 -13.53
CA GLY A 438 -9.01 -2.56 -12.31
C GLY A 438 -10.48 -2.16 -12.16
N ASP A 439 -11.29 -3.10 -11.64
CA ASP A 439 -12.73 -2.92 -11.42
C ASP A 439 -13.08 -2.25 -10.07
N ASP A 440 -12.11 -2.15 -9.14
CA ASP A 440 -12.32 -1.67 -7.78
C ASP A 440 -11.14 -0.81 -7.25
N ALA A 441 -11.40 -0.08 -6.16
CA ALA A 441 -10.46 0.88 -5.59
C ALA A 441 -9.16 0.28 -5.03
N GLN A 442 -9.17 -0.97 -4.54
CA GLN A 442 -7.96 -1.62 -4.04
C GLN A 442 -7.08 -2.08 -5.20
N THR A 443 -7.66 -2.72 -6.23
CA THR A 443 -6.94 -3.13 -7.44
C THR A 443 -6.32 -1.92 -8.16
N LEU A 444 -7.05 -0.81 -8.28
CA LEU A 444 -6.53 0.40 -8.92
C LEU A 444 -5.37 1.05 -8.16
N ILE A 445 -5.42 1.08 -6.82
CA ILE A 445 -4.28 1.56 -6.00
C ILE A 445 -3.09 0.64 -6.19
N GLN A 446 -3.27 -0.69 -6.08
CA GLN A 446 -2.19 -1.66 -6.25
C GLN A 446 -1.53 -1.56 -7.63
N ASN A 447 -2.32 -1.43 -8.70
CA ASN A 447 -1.80 -1.30 -10.05
C ASN A 447 -1.11 0.06 -10.29
N ALA A 448 -1.54 1.14 -9.64
CA ALA A 448 -0.82 2.42 -9.62
C ALA A 448 0.51 2.31 -8.83
N ASP A 449 0.55 1.60 -7.71
CA ASP A 449 1.77 1.35 -6.92
C ASP A 449 2.82 0.54 -7.72
N LEU A 450 2.37 -0.41 -8.57
CA LEU A 450 3.23 -1.14 -9.51
C LEU A 450 3.75 -0.24 -10.65
N ALA A 451 2.88 0.59 -11.23
CA ALA A 451 3.27 1.59 -12.23
C ALA A 451 4.33 2.57 -11.66
N LEU A 452 4.16 2.98 -10.41
CA LEU A 452 5.08 3.86 -9.69
C LEU A 452 6.44 3.19 -9.51
N THR A 453 6.46 1.94 -9.08
CA THR A 453 7.70 1.15 -8.92
C THR A 453 8.50 1.13 -10.23
N ARG A 454 7.82 0.90 -11.36
CA ARG A 454 8.47 0.90 -12.68
C ARG A 454 8.98 2.27 -13.12
N ALA A 455 8.30 3.36 -12.75
CA ALA A 455 8.81 4.71 -12.99
C ALA A 455 10.11 4.99 -12.20
N LYS A 456 10.26 4.42 -10.99
CA LYS A 456 11.53 4.46 -10.26
C LYS A 456 12.63 3.63 -10.93
N ASP A 457 12.30 2.41 -11.37
CA ASP A 457 13.23 1.49 -12.04
C ASP A 457 13.74 2.04 -13.39
N GLU A 458 12.89 2.72 -14.17
CA GLU A 458 13.26 3.34 -15.46
C GLU A 458 13.93 4.73 -15.34
N GLY A 459 14.39 5.11 -14.15
CA GLY A 459 15.27 6.28 -13.96
C GLY A 459 14.71 7.42 -13.10
N ARG A 460 13.49 7.30 -12.55
CA ARG A 460 12.80 8.31 -11.72
C ARG A 460 12.42 9.60 -12.48
N GLY A 461 11.78 10.55 -11.81
CA GLY A 461 11.43 11.88 -12.34
C GLY A 461 10.45 11.89 -13.52
N HIS A 462 9.69 10.81 -13.71
CA HIS A 462 8.72 10.67 -14.80
C HIS A 462 7.51 9.83 -14.34
N TYR A 463 6.51 9.70 -15.22
CA TYR A 463 5.31 8.89 -14.94
C TYR A 463 5.21 7.63 -15.82
N LYS A 464 4.52 6.61 -15.32
CA LYS A 464 4.15 5.40 -16.07
C LYS A 464 2.66 5.09 -15.89
N PHE A 465 2.03 4.60 -16.95
CA PHE A 465 0.77 3.87 -16.83
C PHE A 465 1.04 2.43 -16.42
N PHE A 466 0.07 1.82 -15.74
CA PHE A 466 0.00 0.38 -15.57
C PHE A 466 -0.20 -0.33 -16.92
N THR A 467 0.38 -1.52 -17.07
CA THR A 467 0.03 -2.51 -18.10
C THR A 467 -0.03 -3.90 -17.46
N GLU A 468 -0.78 -4.84 -18.05
CA GLU A 468 -0.96 -6.18 -17.46
C GLU A 468 0.38 -6.93 -17.26
N ASP A 469 1.37 -6.69 -18.13
CA ASP A 469 2.74 -7.22 -18.03
C ASP A 469 3.43 -6.86 -16.70
N MET A 470 3.04 -5.74 -16.08
CA MET A 470 3.62 -5.26 -14.83
C MET A 470 3.18 -6.09 -13.62
N ASN A 471 1.97 -6.68 -13.66
CA ASN A 471 1.53 -7.64 -12.64
C ASN A 471 2.32 -8.96 -12.75
N ALA A 472 2.68 -9.38 -13.97
CA ALA A 472 3.58 -10.52 -14.16
C ALA A 472 4.98 -10.21 -13.60
N ALA A 473 5.60 -9.09 -14.00
CA ALA A 473 6.93 -8.69 -13.52
C ALA A 473 7.01 -8.52 -11.99
N ALA A 474 5.96 -7.99 -11.35
CA ALA A 474 5.90 -7.85 -9.89
C ALA A 474 5.81 -9.20 -9.17
N PHE A 475 4.98 -10.13 -9.69
CA PHE A 475 4.90 -11.49 -9.17
C PHE A 475 6.21 -12.25 -9.39
N GLU A 476 6.86 -12.07 -10.55
CA GLU A 476 8.17 -12.64 -10.84
C GLU A 476 9.25 -12.10 -9.89
N ARG A 477 9.30 -10.80 -9.59
CA ARG A 477 10.25 -10.20 -8.62
C ARG A 477 10.09 -10.79 -7.21
N LEU A 478 8.85 -10.95 -6.73
CA LEU A 478 8.55 -11.59 -5.43
C LEU A 478 8.93 -13.09 -5.40
N MET A 479 8.65 -13.80 -6.49
CA MET A 479 9.08 -15.20 -6.65
C MET A 479 10.60 -15.32 -6.76
N LEU A 480 11.27 -14.37 -7.42
CA LEU A 480 12.72 -14.31 -7.57
C LEU A 480 13.40 -14.07 -6.22
N GLU A 481 12.87 -13.19 -5.36
CA GLU A 481 13.37 -13.04 -3.99
C GLU A 481 13.22 -14.35 -3.21
N THR A 482 12.03 -14.95 -3.26
CA THR A 482 11.72 -16.22 -2.57
C THR A 482 12.62 -17.37 -3.04
N ARG A 483 13.05 -17.35 -4.31
CA ARG A 483 14.01 -18.27 -4.92
C ARG A 483 15.46 -17.92 -4.53
N LEU A 484 15.86 -16.65 -4.55
CA LEU A 484 17.21 -16.20 -4.20
C LEU A 484 17.54 -16.50 -2.73
N ARG A 485 16.56 -16.30 -1.84
CA ARG A 485 16.61 -16.75 -0.44
C ARG A 485 16.80 -18.26 -0.29
N LYS A 486 16.52 -19.08 -1.30
CA LYS A 486 16.78 -20.55 -1.32
C LYS A 486 18.11 -20.89 -1.99
N ALA A 487 18.44 -20.24 -3.10
CA ALA A 487 19.66 -20.43 -3.88
C ALA A 487 20.93 -20.48 -3.02
N LEU A 488 21.06 -19.52 -2.09
CA LEU A 488 22.14 -19.42 -1.11
C LEU A 488 22.28 -20.65 -0.19
N ARG A 489 21.21 -21.38 0.10
CA ARG A 489 21.22 -22.63 0.89
C ARG A 489 21.30 -23.90 0.04
N GLN A 490 21.11 -23.80 -1.27
CA GLN A 490 20.99 -24.95 -2.18
C GLN A 490 22.17 -25.08 -3.16
N ASN A 491 23.20 -24.24 -3.02
CA ASN A 491 24.38 -24.18 -3.89
C ASN A 491 24.02 -23.87 -5.37
N GLU A 492 22.97 -23.08 -5.59
CA GLU A 492 22.58 -22.62 -6.93
C GLU A 492 23.39 -21.39 -7.36
N LEU A 493 23.97 -20.66 -6.41
CA LEU A 493 24.94 -19.60 -6.69
C LEU A 493 26.30 -20.22 -7.02
N VAL A 494 26.94 -19.74 -8.08
CA VAL A 494 28.27 -20.15 -8.55
C VAL A 494 29.09 -18.90 -8.92
N VAL A 495 30.42 -19.01 -8.89
CA VAL A 495 31.31 -17.92 -9.34
C VAL A 495 31.91 -18.31 -10.69
N HIS A 496 31.73 -17.45 -11.69
CA HIS A 496 32.45 -17.49 -12.96
C HIS A 496 33.59 -16.48 -12.94
N TYR A 497 34.56 -16.65 -13.83
CA TYR A 497 35.78 -15.85 -13.86
C TYR A 497 36.06 -15.34 -15.27
N GLN A 498 36.30 -14.04 -15.43
CA GLN A 498 36.73 -13.45 -16.70
C GLN A 498 38.20 -13.02 -16.61
N PRO A 499 39.05 -13.33 -17.61
CA PRO A 499 40.47 -12.96 -17.57
C PRO A 499 40.70 -11.46 -17.81
N LEU A 500 41.55 -10.86 -16.98
CA LEU A 500 42.19 -9.57 -17.26
C LEU A 500 43.52 -9.83 -17.99
N ILE A 501 43.72 -9.11 -19.11
CA ILE A 501 44.85 -9.31 -20.03
C ILE A 501 45.79 -8.09 -20.03
N ASP A 502 47.09 -8.36 -19.96
CA ASP A 502 48.19 -7.38 -20.14
C ASP A 502 48.25 -6.91 -21.60
N THR A 503 48.08 -5.62 -21.90
CA THR A 503 48.01 -5.12 -23.30
C THR A 503 49.33 -5.16 -24.05
N GLU A 504 50.45 -5.22 -23.34
CA GLU A 504 51.78 -5.34 -23.95
C GLU A 504 52.12 -6.80 -24.25
N LYS A 505 51.96 -7.66 -23.23
CA LYS A 505 52.40 -9.06 -23.19
C LYS A 505 51.33 -10.03 -23.70
N MET A 506 50.09 -9.57 -23.88
CA MET A 506 48.94 -10.32 -24.41
C MET A 506 48.66 -11.64 -23.67
N ARG A 507 48.82 -11.64 -22.34
CA ARG A 507 48.66 -12.81 -21.47
C ARG A 507 47.78 -12.49 -20.25
N PRO A 508 47.13 -13.49 -19.62
CA PRO A 508 46.38 -13.29 -18.39
C PRO A 508 47.26 -12.84 -17.22
N ILE A 509 46.75 -11.90 -16.45
CA ILE A 509 47.41 -11.33 -15.25
C ILE A 509 46.48 -11.27 -14.03
N GLY A 510 45.16 -11.31 -14.24
CA GLY A 510 44.17 -11.41 -13.18
C GLY A 510 42.88 -12.07 -13.65
N VAL A 511 41.94 -12.21 -12.73
CA VAL A 511 40.57 -12.66 -12.97
C VAL A 511 39.58 -11.79 -12.20
N GLU A 512 38.48 -11.40 -12.85
CA GLU A 512 37.32 -10.84 -12.16
C GLU A 512 36.38 -11.98 -11.74
N ALA A 513 36.04 -12.04 -10.44
CA ALA A 513 35.08 -12.99 -9.90
C ALA A 513 33.64 -12.46 -10.05
N LEU A 514 32.91 -13.12 -10.94
CA LEU A 514 31.59 -12.72 -11.41
C LEU A 514 30.53 -13.73 -10.92
N MET A 515 29.70 -13.30 -9.96
CA MET A 515 28.62 -14.12 -9.40
C MET A 515 27.61 -14.52 -10.49
N ARG A 516 27.10 -15.75 -10.42
CA ARG A 516 26.11 -16.31 -11.35
C ARG A 516 25.12 -17.17 -10.58
N TRP A 517 23.88 -17.26 -11.06
CA TRP A 517 22.84 -18.09 -10.44
C TRP A 517 22.34 -19.14 -11.42
N ASN A 518 22.71 -20.39 -11.16
CA ASN A 518 22.28 -21.56 -11.91
C ASN A 518 20.97 -22.11 -11.32
N HIS A 519 19.85 -21.47 -11.67
CA HIS A 519 18.52 -21.83 -11.19
C HIS A 519 18.03 -23.13 -11.87
N PRO A 520 17.52 -24.14 -11.13
CA PRO A 520 17.18 -25.45 -11.69
C PRO A 520 16.17 -25.39 -12.86
N ASP A 521 15.10 -24.60 -12.72
CA ASP A 521 14.04 -24.50 -13.75
C ASP A 521 14.30 -23.48 -14.87
N HIS A 522 15.21 -22.50 -14.65
CA HIS A 522 15.39 -21.33 -15.54
C HIS A 522 16.80 -21.24 -16.15
N GLY A 523 17.73 -22.11 -15.74
CA GLY A 523 19.11 -22.06 -16.18
C GLY A 523 19.88 -20.90 -15.55
N MET A 524 20.80 -20.30 -16.31
CA MET A 524 21.73 -19.30 -15.80
C MET A 524 21.11 -17.90 -15.81
N ILE A 525 20.64 -17.43 -14.64
CA ILE A 525 20.10 -16.09 -14.45
C ILE A 525 21.27 -15.07 -14.39
N PRO A 526 21.23 -13.96 -15.15
CA PRO A 526 22.30 -12.98 -15.20
C PRO A 526 22.31 -12.06 -13.96
N PRO A 527 23.46 -11.45 -13.59
CA PRO A 527 23.57 -10.60 -12.40
C PRO A 527 22.58 -9.44 -12.35
N GLY A 528 22.29 -8.81 -13.48
CA GLY A 528 21.41 -7.63 -13.56
C GLY A 528 19.98 -7.91 -13.05
N ASP A 529 19.52 -9.16 -13.12
CA ASP A 529 18.16 -9.53 -12.72
C ASP A 529 18.04 -9.78 -11.21
N PHE A 530 19.14 -10.15 -10.53
CA PHE A 530 19.11 -10.59 -9.13
C PHE A 530 20.00 -9.81 -8.16
N ILE A 531 21.05 -9.12 -8.62
CA ILE A 531 21.91 -8.29 -7.74
C ILE A 531 21.16 -7.07 -7.19
N PRO A 532 20.41 -6.27 -7.98
CA PRO A 532 19.64 -5.15 -7.43
C PRO A 532 18.61 -5.61 -6.40
N LEU A 533 17.94 -6.74 -6.67
CA LEU A 533 17.01 -7.36 -5.72
C LEU A 533 17.72 -7.86 -4.45
N ALA A 534 18.97 -8.34 -4.55
CA ALA A 534 19.78 -8.72 -3.41
C ALA A 534 20.19 -7.51 -2.56
N GLU A 535 20.46 -6.35 -3.18
CA GLU A 535 20.75 -5.10 -2.49
C GLU A 535 19.52 -4.58 -1.73
N GLU A 536 18.38 -4.45 -2.42
CA GLU A 536 17.10 -4.00 -1.85
C GLU A 536 16.65 -4.83 -0.64
N THR A 537 16.89 -6.15 -0.69
CA THR A 537 16.43 -7.11 0.33
C THR A 537 17.51 -7.47 1.37
N GLY A 538 18.70 -6.88 1.25
CA GLY A 538 19.86 -7.13 2.13
C GLY A 538 20.54 -8.50 1.93
N LEU A 539 20.09 -9.32 0.98
CA LEU A 539 20.67 -10.63 0.65
C LEU A 539 22.07 -10.51 0.02
N ILE A 540 22.43 -9.34 -0.51
CA ILE A 540 23.76 -9.05 -1.04
C ILE A 540 24.87 -9.24 0.01
N LEU A 541 24.56 -9.05 1.31
CA LEU A 541 25.52 -9.21 2.40
C LEU A 541 26.02 -10.67 2.53
N PRO A 542 25.18 -11.68 2.81
CA PRO A 542 25.64 -13.08 2.89
C PRO A 542 26.01 -13.68 1.52
N MET A 543 25.43 -13.19 0.42
CA MET A 543 25.82 -13.62 -0.93
C MET A 543 27.25 -13.16 -1.28
N GLY A 544 27.58 -11.92 -0.93
CA GLY A 544 28.91 -11.34 -1.15
C GLY A 544 29.98 -11.95 -0.25
N GLU A 545 29.67 -12.22 1.02
CA GLU A 545 30.56 -12.95 1.94
C GLU A 545 30.93 -14.34 1.37
N TRP A 546 29.90 -15.10 0.94
CA TRP A 546 30.10 -16.40 0.31
C TRP A 546 30.94 -16.31 -0.97
N ALA A 547 30.64 -15.37 -1.86
CA ALA A 547 31.33 -15.23 -3.14
C ALA A 547 32.79 -14.78 -2.97
N LEU A 548 33.08 -13.88 -2.03
CA LEU A 548 34.45 -13.47 -1.71
C LEU A 548 35.29 -14.65 -1.21
N HIS A 549 34.73 -15.44 -0.26
CA HIS A 549 35.41 -16.62 0.26
C HIS A 549 35.64 -17.68 -0.84
N GLU A 550 34.62 -17.98 -1.65
CA GLU A 550 34.75 -18.94 -2.76
C GLU A 550 35.75 -18.47 -3.83
N ALA A 551 35.76 -17.18 -4.17
CA ALA A 551 36.72 -16.60 -5.11
C ALA A 551 38.15 -16.69 -4.59
N CYS A 552 38.42 -16.25 -3.35
CA CYS A 552 39.74 -16.37 -2.74
C CYS A 552 40.21 -17.83 -2.67
N ARG A 553 39.32 -18.75 -2.26
CA ARG A 553 39.57 -20.20 -2.20
C ARG A 553 39.92 -20.78 -3.59
N GLN A 554 39.25 -20.32 -4.64
CA GLN A 554 39.40 -20.87 -5.99
C GLN A 554 40.62 -20.29 -6.73
N VAL A 555 40.91 -18.99 -6.60
CA VAL A 555 42.16 -18.42 -7.15
C VAL A 555 43.38 -18.93 -6.38
N ARG A 556 43.28 -19.14 -5.07
CA ARG A 556 44.36 -19.78 -4.30
C ARG A 556 44.65 -21.21 -4.76
N ARG A 557 43.64 -21.93 -5.27
CA ARG A 557 43.83 -23.25 -5.91
C ARG A 557 44.58 -23.14 -7.24
N TRP A 558 44.40 -22.07 -8.01
CA TRP A 558 45.17 -21.84 -9.24
C TRP A 558 46.62 -21.41 -8.96
N HIS A 559 46.88 -20.67 -7.88
CA HIS A 559 48.25 -20.42 -7.40
C HIS A 559 48.99 -21.75 -7.17
N ALA A 560 48.38 -22.67 -6.41
CA ALA A 560 48.91 -24.00 -6.14
C ALA A 560 49.05 -24.93 -7.38
N LEU A 561 48.62 -24.48 -8.57
CA LEU A 561 48.81 -25.14 -9.86
C LEU A 561 49.87 -24.45 -10.75
N GLY A 562 50.54 -23.41 -10.24
CA GLY A 562 51.61 -22.69 -10.93
C GLY A 562 51.28 -21.24 -11.34
N HIS A 563 50.08 -20.74 -11.01
CA HIS A 563 49.65 -19.37 -11.35
C HIS A 563 49.79 -18.39 -10.17
N ASP A 564 50.87 -18.49 -9.37
CA ASP A 564 51.04 -17.78 -8.08
C ASP A 564 50.92 -16.24 -8.12
N GLY A 565 51.08 -15.62 -9.29
CA GLY A 565 50.97 -14.17 -9.50
C GLY A 565 49.62 -13.69 -10.06
N LEU A 566 48.61 -14.56 -10.15
CA LEU A 566 47.30 -14.22 -10.71
C LEU A 566 46.49 -13.37 -9.72
N ARG A 567 46.16 -12.13 -10.09
CA ARG A 567 45.31 -11.26 -9.26
C ARG A 567 43.85 -11.73 -9.26
N LEU A 568 43.12 -11.41 -8.20
CA LEU A 568 41.68 -11.61 -8.05
C LEU A 568 40.99 -10.26 -7.84
N SER A 569 40.15 -9.86 -8.79
CA SER A 569 39.21 -8.75 -8.67
C SER A 569 37.85 -9.24 -8.14
N VAL A 570 37.26 -8.52 -7.18
CA VAL A 570 35.92 -8.82 -6.63
C VAL A 570 35.09 -7.55 -6.49
N ASN A 571 33.93 -7.54 -7.13
CA ASN A 571 32.92 -6.49 -7.01
C ASN A 571 32.39 -6.35 -5.57
N LEU A 572 32.26 -5.12 -5.08
CA LEU A 572 31.78 -4.81 -3.74
C LEU A 572 30.64 -3.77 -3.81
N SER A 573 29.41 -4.19 -3.49
CA SER A 573 28.25 -3.28 -3.50
C SER A 573 28.38 -2.14 -2.49
N ALA A 574 27.67 -1.04 -2.75
CA ALA A 574 27.54 0.07 -1.80
C ALA A 574 26.99 -0.42 -0.44
N HIS A 575 25.99 -1.29 -0.47
CA HIS A 575 25.36 -1.86 0.72
C HIS A 575 26.31 -2.75 1.54
N GLN A 576 27.17 -3.55 0.88
CA GLN A 576 28.24 -4.27 1.58
C GLN A 576 29.29 -3.31 2.14
N PHE A 577 29.74 -2.32 1.37
CA PHE A 577 30.77 -1.39 1.81
C PHE A 577 30.34 -0.55 3.02
N GLU A 578 29.04 -0.25 3.17
CA GLU A 578 28.45 0.43 4.33
C GLU A 578 28.23 -0.48 5.55
N HIS A 579 28.17 -1.81 5.37
CA HIS A 579 27.99 -2.77 6.47
C HIS A 579 29.21 -2.80 7.41
N GLN A 580 29.02 -2.65 8.73
CA GLN A 580 30.12 -2.37 9.68
C GLN A 580 31.22 -3.46 9.69
N GLU A 581 30.82 -4.73 9.52
CA GLU A 581 31.73 -5.88 9.59
C GLU A 581 32.45 -6.21 8.27
N ILE A 582 32.25 -5.45 7.17
CA ILE A 582 32.76 -5.82 5.85
C ILE A 582 34.27 -6.05 5.81
N VAL A 583 35.03 -5.24 6.55
CA VAL A 583 36.49 -5.39 6.66
C VAL A 583 36.86 -6.69 7.38
N ALA A 584 36.11 -7.08 8.42
CA ALA A 584 36.34 -8.33 9.16
C ALA A 584 35.92 -9.56 8.35
N GLN A 585 34.87 -9.45 7.51
CA GLN A 585 34.49 -10.49 6.55
C GLN A 585 35.62 -10.70 5.51
N ILE A 586 36.25 -9.63 5.02
CA ILE A 586 37.39 -9.69 4.08
C ILE A 586 38.63 -10.29 4.75
N GLU A 587 38.96 -9.84 5.97
CA GLU A 587 40.05 -10.36 6.80
C GLU A 587 39.89 -11.88 7.03
N ALA A 588 38.71 -12.32 7.48
CA ALA A 588 38.41 -13.73 7.72
C ALA A 588 38.45 -14.59 6.43
N ALA A 589 38.02 -14.04 5.28
CA ALA A 589 38.12 -14.74 4.00
C ALA A 589 39.59 -14.91 3.55
N LEU A 590 40.42 -13.90 3.73
CA LEU A 590 41.86 -13.95 3.42
C LEU A 590 42.59 -14.94 4.33
N GLU A 591 42.34 -14.90 5.64
CA GLU A 591 42.91 -15.84 6.62
C GLU A 591 42.48 -17.29 6.35
N THR A 592 41.18 -17.54 6.17
CA THR A 592 40.63 -18.90 6.04
C THR A 592 41.08 -19.59 4.74
N THR A 593 41.25 -18.81 3.67
CA THR A 593 41.69 -19.35 2.36
C THR A 593 43.20 -19.33 2.18
N GLY A 594 43.93 -18.53 2.98
CA GLY A 594 45.35 -18.29 2.80
C GLY A 594 45.69 -17.58 1.48
N PHE A 595 44.78 -16.75 0.96
CA PHE A 595 44.98 -15.98 -0.25
C PHE A 595 45.84 -14.72 0.02
N PRO A 596 46.86 -14.39 -0.78
CA PRO A 596 47.72 -13.23 -0.53
C PRO A 596 46.95 -11.90 -0.67
N PRO A 597 46.85 -11.05 0.37
CA PRO A 597 46.00 -9.85 0.31
C PRO A 597 46.40 -8.87 -0.80
N HIS A 598 47.69 -8.76 -1.11
CA HIS A 598 48.22 -7.90 -2.18
C HIS A 598 47.86 -8.37 -3.61
N LEU A 599 47.22 -9.53 -3.75
CA LEU A 599 46.64 -10.02 -5.00
C LEU A 599 45.10 -9.92 -5.02
N LEU A 600 44.47 -9.42 -3.94
CA LEU A 600 43.06 -9.08 -3.90
C LEU A 600 42.86 -7.61 -4.29
N GLU A 601 42.01 -7.38 -5.28
CA GLU A 601 41.59 -6.07 -5.78
C GLU A 601 40.06 -5.98 -5.54
N LEU A 602 39.62 -5.00 -4.75
CA LEU A 602 38.21 -4.80 -4.43
C LEU A 602 37.66 -3.67 -5.30
N GLU A 603 36.62 -3.97 -6.07
CA GLU A 603 36.07 -3.06 -7.08
C GLU A 603 34.87 -2.31 -6.51
N LEU A 604 34.93 -0.98 -6.52
CA LEU A 604 33.93 -0.08 -5.95
C LEU A 604 33.55 0.98 -6.98
N THR A 605 32.26 1.20 -7.22
CA THR A 605 31.83 2.27 -8.13
C THR A 605 32.27 3.64 -7.60
N GLU A 606 32.55 4.56 -8.52
CA GLU A 606 32.94 5.95 -8.20
C GLU A 606 32.02 6.59 -7.13
N SER A 607 30.71 6.30 -7.19
CA SER A 607 29.68 6.80 -6.29
C SER A 607 29.79 6.36 -4.82
N VAL A 608 30.59 5.32 -4.52
CA VAL A 608 30.85 4.83 -3.16
C VAL A 608 32.13 5.47 -2.61
N VAL A 609 33.18 5.50 -3.43
CA VAL A 609 34.50 6.06 -3.06
C VAL A 609 34.44 7.57 -2.83
N MET A 610 33.53 8.28 -3.51
CA MET A 610 33.32 9.73 -3.37
C MET A 610 32.38 10.13 -2.21
N ARG A 611 31.88 9.20 -1.36
CA ARG A 611 31.02 9.54 -0.22
C ARG A 611 31.83 10.13 0.93
N GLU A 612 31.46 11.33 1.39
CA GLU A 612 32.13 12.01 2.49
C GLU A 612 31.68 11.47 3.86
N GLY A 613 32.60 10.83 4.59
CA GLY A 613 32.35 10.38 5.97
C GLY A 613 33.61 9.80 6.63
N ARG A 614 33.74 9.95 7.96
CA ARG A 614 34.87 9.36 8.71
C ARG A 614 34.89 7.84 8.59
N ASP A 615 33.73 7.23 8.75
CA ASP A 615 33.51 5.79 8.67
C ASP A 615 34.00 5.20 7.32
N VAL A 616 33.84 5.94 6.21
CA VAL A 616 34.37 5.56 4.88
C VAL A 616 35.89 5.58 4.90
N MET A 617 36.50 6.68 5.36
CA MET A 617 37.96 6.83 5.46
C MET A 617 38.59 5.71 6.32
N ASP A 618 37.98 5.41 7.47
CA ASP A 618 38.47 4.41 8.41
C ASP A 618 38.38 2.98 7.84
N ARG A 619 37.33 2.65 7.07
CA ARG A 619 37.22 1.38 6.32
C ARG A 619 38.31 1.26 5.27
N LEU A 620 38.48 2.27 4.42
CA LEU A 620 39.51 2.28 3.37
C LEU A 620 40.93 2.19 3.96
N ALA A 621 41.17 2.84 5.10
CA ALA A 621 42.43 2.74 5.84
C ALA A 621 42.68 1.35 6.41
N ARG A 622 41.64 0.65 6.93
CA ARG A 622 41.76 -0.74 7.39
C ARG A 622 41.98 -1.72 6.23
N LEU A 623 41.28 -1.57 5.10
CA LEU A 623 41.51 -2.40 3.90
C LEU A 623 42.96 -2.27 3.39
N ARG A 624 43.51 -1.05 3.42
CA ARG A 624 44.94 -0.81 3.16
C ARG A 624 45.86 -1.53 4.13
N ALA A 625 45.50 -1.58 5.41
CA ALA A 625 46.28 -2.25 6.46
C ALA A 625 46.27 -3.79 6.33
N LEU A 626 45.17 -4.37 5.83
CA LEU A 626 45.13 -5.79 5.41
C LEU A 626 46.02 -6.05 4.19
N GLY A 627 46.32 -5.02 3.39
CA GLY A 627 47.13 -5.11 2.17
C GLY A 627 46.33 -5.36 0.89
N ALA A 628 45.00 -5.27 0.94
CA ALA A 628 44.15 -5.34 -0.25
C ALA A 628 44.25 -4.06 -1.09
N SER A 629 44.12 -4.20 -2.40
CA SER A 629 44.07 -3.08 -3.37
C SER A 629 42.62 -2.68 -3.65
N LEU A 630 42.41 -1.45 -4.13
CA LEU A 630 41.10 -0.96 -4.59
C LEU A 630 41.13 -0.64 -6.08
N ALA A 631 40.08 -1.02 -6.81
CA ALA A 631 39.74 -0.49 -8.13
C ALA A 631 38.57 0.50 -8.00
N ILE A 632 38.58 1.58 -8.79
CA ILE A 632 37.34 2.33 -9.05
C ILE A 632 36.71 1.79 -10.33
N ASP A 633 35.43 1.44 -10.20
CA ASP A 633 34.58 0.93 -11.26
C ASP A 633 33.60 2.00 -11.80
N ASP A 634 33.04 1.76 -12.99
CA ASP A 634 32.16 2.67 -13.76
C ASP A 634 32.75 4.09 -13.99
N PHE A 635 34.09 4.23 -14.01
CA PHE A 635 34.72 5.56 -13.94
C PHE A 635 34.45 6.43 -15.18
N GLY A 636 34.05 7.68 -14.94
CA GLY A 636 33.71 8.65 -15.99
C GLY A 636 32.22 8.75 -16.32
N THR A 637 31.37 7.95 -15.66
CA THR A 637 29.91 8.09 -15.73
C THR A 637 29.34 9.19 -14.81
N GLY A 638 30.16 9.72 -13.89
CA GLY A 638 29.77 10.70 -12.88
C GLY A 638 30.59 12.00 -12.86
N TYR A 639 30.38 12.82 -11.81
CA TYR A 639 31.11 14.08 -11.58
C TYR A 639 32.31 13.86 -10.63
N SER A 640 33.44 13.42 -11.18
CA SER A 640 34.63 13.07 -10.40
C SER A 640 35.33 14.27 -9.76
N SER A 641 35.54 14.22 -8.44
CA SER A 641 36.45 15.15 -7.76
C SER A 641 37.87 14.55 -7.69
N LEU A 642 38.71 14.94 -8.65
CA LEU A 642 40.09 14.45 -8.82
C LEU A 642 40.98 14.60 -7.56
N ALA A 643 40.62 15.53 -6.66
CA ALA A 643 41.33 15.75 -5.40
C ALA A 643 41.24 14.57 -4.41
N TYR A 644 40.27 13.66 -4.59
CA TYR A 644 40.09 12.49 -3.73
C TYR A 644 40.90 11.26 -4.19
N LEU A 645 41.12 11.07 -5.50
CA LEU A 645 41.86 9.92 -6.04
C LEU A 645 43.25 9.78 -5.39
N ASN A 646 43.98 10.90 -5.26
CA ASN A 646 45.30 10.97 -4.61
C ASN A 646 45.31 10.68 -3.08
N ARG A 647 44.16 10.46 -2.43
CA ARG A 647 44.06 10.24 -0.97
C ARG A 647 43.85 8.77 -0.60
N PHE A 648 43.57 7.91 -1.56
CA PHE A 648 43.13 6.54 -1.35
C PHE A 648 44.16 5.52 -1.84
N PRO A 649 44.15 4.27 -1.33
CA PRO A 649 44.97 3.17 -1.85
C PRO A 649 44.36 2.58 -3.13
N ILE A 650 43.96 3.44 -4.06
CA ILE A 650 43.51 3.01 -5.39
C ILE A 650 44.72 2.47 -6.13
N ARG A 651 44.55 1.32 -6.75
CA ARG A 651 45.53 0.69 -7.64
C ARG A 651 45.13 0.87 -9.10
N SER A 652 43.83 0.83 -9.39
CA SER A 652 43.29 0.74 -10.74
C SER A 652 42.05 1.60 -10.96
N LEU A 653 41.86 2.06 -12.20
CA LEU A 653 40.63 2.64 -12.72
C LEU A 653 40.11 1.73 -13.84
N LYS A 654 38.84 1.30 -13.77
CA LYS A 654 38.15 0.56 -14.82
C LYS A 654 37.34 1.56 -15.67
N ILE A 655 37.53 1.52 -17.00
CA ILE A 655 36.75 2.32 -17.97
C ILE A 655 35.52 1.50 -18.36
N ASP A 656 34.32 2.03 -18.06
CA ASP A 656 33.07 1.38 -18.44
C ASP A 656 33.00 1.11 -19.96
N ARG A 657 32.47 -0.07 -20.28
CA ARG A 657 32.22 -0.58 -21.63
C ARG A 657 31.41 0.37 -22.52
N SER A 658 30.61 1.33 -22.02
CA SER A 658 29.90 2.26 -22.89
C SER A 658 30.85 3.18 -23.69
N PHE A 659 31.97 3.59 -23.09
CA PHE A 659 33.01 4.37 -23.77
C PHE A 659 33.89 3.52 -24.70
N ILE A 660 33.89 2.19 -24.51
CA ILE A 660 34.70 1.24 -25.31
C ILE A 660 33.92 0.71 -26.52
N ARG A 661 32.63 0.38 -26.35
CA ARG A 661 31.79 -0.24 -27.39
C ARG A 661 31.85 0.50 -28.73
N ASP A 662 31.67 1.82 -28.70
CA ASP A 662 31.61 2.68 -29.89
C ASP A 662 32.91 3.49 -30.11
N ILE A 663 34.01 3.16 -29.43
CA ILE A 663 35.30 3.89 -29.46
C ILE A 663 35.91 4.01 -30.87
N GLU A 664 35.51 3.18 -31.82
CA GLU A 664 35.92 3.25 -33.23
C GLU A 664 35.21 4.38 -34.00
N ARG A 665 34.00 4.76 -33.59
CA ARG A 665 33.04 5.54 -34.39
C ARG A 665 32.60 6.84 -33.73
N ASP A 666 32.57 6.89 -32.40
CA ASP A 666 32.30 8.10 -31.63
C ASP A 666 33.61 8.74 -31.16
N GLU A 667 33.88 9.95 -31.64
CA GLU A 667 35.03 10.76 -31.22
C GLU A 667 34.91 11.19 -29.74
N ASN A 668 33.69 11.33 -29.20
CA ASN A 668 33.49 11.70 -27.80
C ASN A 668 33.88 10.54 -26.85
N SER A 669 33.36 9.33 -27.09
CA SER A 669 33.75 8.11 -26.36
C SER A 669 35.26 7.84 -26.45
N ALA A 670 35.86 8.01 -27.64
CA ALA A 670 37.31 7.91 -27.82
C ALA A 670 38.09 8.98 -27.03
N THR A 671 37.59 10.21 -26.96
CA THR A 671 38.20 11.32 -26.20
C THR A 671 38.10 11.07 -24.69
N ILE A 672 36.96 10.56 -24.21
CA ILE A 672 36.77 10.21 -22.79
C ILE A 672 37.70 9.06 -22.40
N ALA A 673 37.75 7.97 -23.17
CA ALA A 673 38.66 6.86 -22.91
C ALA A 673 40.13 7.31 -22.90
N GLN A 674 40.54 8.15 -23.87
CA GLN A 674 41.91 8.70 -23.89
C GLN A 674 42.19 9.61 -22.69
N ALA A 675 41.21 10.41 -22.23
CA ALA A 675 41.36 11.27 -21.06
C ALA A 675 41.47 10.48 -19.75
N VAL A 676 40.69 9.39 -19.59
CA VAL A 676 40.81 8.51 -18.41
C VAL A 676 42.15 7.76 -18.40
N ILE A 677 42.63 7.27 -19.54
CA ILE A 677 43.97 6.66 -19.64
C ILE A 677 45.05 7.68 -19.27
N ALA A 678 45.00 8.88 -19.83
CA ALA A 678 45.96 9.95 -19.52
C ALA A 678 45.91 10.37 -18.03
N LEU A 679 44.73 10.37 -17.41
CA LEU A 679 44.55 10.63 -15.98
C LEU A 679 45.17 9.53 -15.11
N GLY A 680 44.88 8.26 -15.39
CA GLY A 680 45.46 7.13 -14.64
C GLY A 680 46.98 7.14 -14.69
N ASN A 681 47.53 7.34 -15.90
CA ASN A 681 48.98 7.48 -16.13
C ASN A 681 49.59 8.67 -15.35
N ALA A 682 48.86 9.77 -15.19
CA ALA A 682 49.30 10.95 -14.43
C ALA A 682 49.18 10.79 -12.90
N LEU A 683 48.49 9.74 -12.42
CA LEU A 683 48.28 9.43 -11.00
C LEU A 683 49.00 8.14 -10.54
N ASP A 684 49.83 7.53 -11.40
CA ASP A 684 50.47 6.22 -11.18
C ASP A 684 49.47 5.07 -10.94
N LEU A 685 48.28 5.18 -11.54
CA LEU A 685 47.21 4.20 -11.47
C LEU A 685 47.19 3.30 -12.70
N THR A 686 46.98 2.00 -12.47
CA THR A 686 46.71 1.04 -13.56
C THR A 686 45.37 1.39 -14.22
N VAL A 687 45.26 1.23 -15.54
CA VAL A 687 44.02 1.50 -16.27
C VAL A 687 43.56 0.25 -17.00
N VAL A 688 42.36 -0.20 -16.66
CA VAL A 688 41.69 -1.36 -17.23
C VAL A 688 40.57 -0.85 -18.16
N ALA A 689 40.46 -1.37 -19.37
CA ALA A 689 39.32 -1.07 -20.25
C ALA A 689 38.43 -2.29 -20.44
N GLU A 690 37.13 -2.11 -20.23
CA GLU A 690 36.13 -3.18 -20.25
C GLU A 690 35.36 -3.27 -21.57
N GLY A 691 34.67 -4.40 -21.78
CA GLY A 691 33.84 -4.59 -22.97
C GLY A 691 34.61 -4.60 -24.29
N VAL A 692 35.89 -5.00 -24.26
CA VAL A 692 36.70 -5.15 -25.48
C VAL A 692 36.22 -6.40 -26.24
N GLU A 693 35.56 -6.16 -27.37
CA GLU A 693 34.96 -7.16 -28.26
C GLU A 693 35.69 -7.27 -29.61
N THR A 694 36.32 -6.19 -30.10
CA THR A 694 37.00 -6.15 -31.42
C THR A 694 38.53 -5.99 -31.31
N PRO A 695 39.32 -6.59 -32.23
CA PRO A 695 40.74 -6.29 -32.39
C PRO A 695 41.03 -4.79 -32.62
N GLU A 696 40.09 -4.07 -33.24
CA GLU A 696 40.16 -2.65 -33.56
C GLU A 696 40.02 -1.77 -32.30
N GLN A 697 39.08 -2.07 -31.39
CA GLN A 697 38.98 -1.48 -30.06
C GLN A 697 40.29 -1.68 -29.27
N LEU A 698 40.80 -2.92 -29.23
CA LEU A 698 42.09 -3.24 -28.61
C LEU A 698 43.24 -2.43 -29.23
N GLY A 699 43.24 -2.26 -30.55
CA GLY A 699 44.20 -1.43 -31.28
C GLY A 699 44.18 0.03 -30.85
N ARG A 700 42.99 0.64 -30.72
CA ARG A 700 42.85 2.02 -30.21
C ARG A 700 43.31 2.14 -28.75
N LEU A 701 42.88 1.23 -27.89
CA LEU A 701 43.23 1.23 -26.46
C LEU A 701 44.74 1.08 -26.23
N ARG A 702 45.41 0.19 -26.99
CA ARG A 702 46.87 0.04 -26.95
C ARG A 702 47.58 1.29 -27.50
N ALA A 703 47.05 1.93 -28.54
CA ALA A 703 47.60 3.18 -29.08
C ALA A 703 47.42 4.39 -28.12
N PHE A 704 46.41 4.36 -27.25
CA PHE A 704 46.23 5.34 -26.17
C PHE A 704 47.08 5.05 -24.92
N GLY A 705 47.68 3.84 -24.81
CA GLY A 705 48.48 3.44 -23.66
C GLY A 705 47.67 2.83 -22.49
N CYS A 706 46.53 2.19 -22.78
CA CYS A 706 45.80 1.41 -21.77
C CYS A 706 46.64 0.22 -21.29
N HIS A 707 46.70 -0.02 -19.98
CA HIS A 707 47.59 -1.02 -19.37
C HIS A 707 47.02 -2.44 -19.44
N GLU A 708 45.73 -2.58 -19.16
CA GLU A 708 45.03 -3.85 -19.01
C GLU A 708 43.68 -3.79 -19.75
N VAL A 709 43.18 -4.94 -20.20
CA VAL A 709 41.91 -5.06 -20.95
C VAL A 709 41.12 -6.30 -20.55
N GLN A 710 39.80 -6.18 -20.62
CA GLN A 710 38.83 -7.26 -20.35
C GLN A 710 37.67 -7.19 -21.36
N GLY A 711 37.20 -8.36 -21.82
CA GLY A 711 36.06 -8.43 -22.73
C GLY A 711 35.98 -9.71 -23.54
N PHE A 712 34.94 -9.80 -24.37
CA PHE A 712 34.60 -11.01 -25.12
C PHE A 712 35.56 -11.32 -26.29
N LEU A 713 36.43 -10.38 -26.68
CA LEU A 713 37.56 -10.64 -27.57
C LEU A 713 38.49 -11.75 -27.02
N PHE A 714 38.60 -11.85 -25.69
CA PHE A 714 39.48 -12.80 -25.01
C PHE A 714 38.73 -14.00 -24.45
N SER A 715 37.62 -13.75 -23.75
CA SER A 715 36.70 -14.78 -23.27
C SER A 715 35.42 -14.17 -22.68
N HIS A 716 34.30 -14.90 -22.78
CA HIS A 716 33.18 -14.71 -21.85
C HIS A 716 33.55 -15.25 -20.45
N PRO A 717 32.86 -14.83 -19.37
CA PRO A 717 33.09 -15.33 -18.01
C PRO A 717 32.93 -16.86 -17.89
N LEU A 718 34.04 -17.54 -17.59
CA LEU A 718 34.20 -19.00 -17.63
C LEU A 718 33.89 -19.68 -16.29
N SER A 719 33.55 -20.96 -16.32
CA SER A 719 33.48 -21.79 -15.11
C SER A 719 34.87 -21.95 -14.46
N PRO A 720 34.97 -22.36 -13.18
CA PRO A 720 36.26 -22.65 -12.54
C PRO A 720 37.14 -23.66 -13.30
N GLN A 721 36.51 -24.62 -13.99
CA GLN A 721 37.18 -25.68 -14.75
C GLN A 721 37.63 -25.19 -16.13
N ASP A 722 36.80 -24.39 -16.80
CA ASP A 722 37.12 -23.80 -18.10
C ASP A 722 38.19 -22.72 -17.94
N MET A 723 38.13 -21.89 -16.90
CA MET A 723 39.15 -20.88 -16.61
C MET A 723 40.51 -21.52 -16.29
N GLN A 724 40.53 -22.63 -15.53
CA GLN A 724 41.77 -23.40 -15.34
C GLN A 724 42.34 -23.90 -16.68
N THR A 725 41.47 -24.33 -17.59
CA THR A 725 41.87 -24.81 -18.94
C THR A 725 42.37 -23.66 -19.83
N TYR A 726 41.78 -22.48 -19.71
CA TYR A 726 42.21 -21.25 -20.39
C TYR A 726 43.60 -20.80 -19.89
N LEU A 727 43.77 -20.67 -18.57
CA LEU A 727 45.06 -20.36 -17.93
C LEU A 727 46.16 -21.37 -18.29
N SER A 728 45.82 -22.65 -18.46
CA SER A 728 46.77 -23.71 -18.87
C SER A 728 47.15 -23.68 -20.35
N ARG A 729 46.47 -22.86 -21.18
CA ARG A 729 46.69 -22.74 -22.63
C ARG A 729 47.34 -21.41 -23.03
N SER A 730 47.31 -20.42 -22.14
CA SER A 730 47.98 -19.12 -22.34
C SER A 730 49.44 -19.21 -21.88
N PRO A 731 50.44 -19.06 -22.78
CA PRO A 731 51.86 -19.12 -22.43
C PRO A 731 52.38 -17.84 -21.74
#